data_AF-A0A1J0PF71-F1
#
_entry.id   AF-A0A1J0PF71-F1
#
_cell.length_a   1.000
_cell.length_b   1.000
_cell.length_c   1.000
_cell.angle_alpha   90.00
_cell.angle_beta   90.00
_cell.angle_gamma   90.00
#
_symmetry.space_group_name_H-M   'P 1'
#
loop_
_entity.id
_entity.type
_entity.pdbx_description
1 polymer ?
#
loop_
_entity_poly.entity_id
_entity_poly.type
_entity_poly.pdbx_seq_one_letter_code
_entity_poly.pdbx_strand_id
1 'polypeptide(L)'
;MASAAPGVVIAERYRLEAELGDGTQGKLWRASDQLAAEAPIVLRQLGPDQDQPRLQELWAQLRGVLHPQVPRFGEVISRDGDLWLVREWQGGRTYRELIEARRERQLVFGNGEVMLLLRQLLPVLAVLHGQELVHGDLCPANLLRRDRDGLPVLLDFGLTTGLGNDSRAATGATPGYAPPELGRGAPAAAWMDLYSLGVVALVLLSGEEPAGLLDPASLSWRWPSGLALDPPFQAAIERLISADPARRFSSAGNALEAFQQLPMPESTGPVPRADRTVVLVPPPAAASPAQQIQLPQTQPAAAEPTPSPQPVPPVLARSRQQNKEEAVEGRLWPLVVTLALSAVVGISLGWWLLGRSSAPSDTQAEVPLQQLPSSLPPAEVDQRQQLLNRLRALQVNRGWFLKLVDSSLLAQFPERGGRLPGDGLEDAPLRRVWNELAEDWLVRVETLPLSLRSRLGGFSAGDWEAQQQRLAGQGLSPPVLRQLVSGNAQNLLPGRAGKDIPPEPQRQLWYAAAQQTLENLRIESIEVAPEQARIVSARIQAGGARVFPIRVPKGYRLSLGVNGSPLMQMSVYDSNGTQLEPKGPLRRITVERVEDSQVQVLVSNDGVAAASISLTLQVEAPPPEPPPEPRPEPALTEPDAPGLPLVPRTPTAPNQPIRPGGEAEQQPSRPANPPPAPPRPIAPPAPPP
;
A
#
# COMPACT_ATOMS: atom_id res chain seq x y z
N MET A 1 21.63 16.81 38.27
CA MET A 1 20.78 15.86 37.52
C MET A 1 20.49 16.50 36.16
N ALA A 2 20.80 15.82 35.07
CA ALA A 2 20.43 16.27 33.72
C ALA A 2 19.17 15.51 33.32
N SER A 3 18.09 16.21 32.99
CA SER A 3 16.89 15.57 32.43
C SER A 3 17.23 14.89 31.11
N ALA A 4 16.50 13.83 30.78
CA ALA A 4 16.37 13.38 29.41
C ALA A 4 15.96 14.57 28.51
N ALA A 5 16.68 14.75 27.41
CA ALA A 5 16.51 15.85 26.47
C ALA A 5 17.16 15.50 25.11
N PRO A 6 16.73 16.12 24.00
CA PRO A 6 17.41 15.99 22.71
C PRO A 6 18.91 16.32 22.80
N GLY A 7 19.74 15.51 22.15
CA GLY A 7 21.21 15.60 22.17
C GLY A 7 21.89 14.88 23.34
N VAL A 8 21.15 14.46 24.38
CA VAL A 8 21.72 13.63 25.46
C VAL A 8 22.04 12.23 24.92
N VAL A 9 23.22 11.70 25.28
CA VAL A 9 23.62 10.32 24.95
C VAL A 9 23.41 9.41 26.16
N ILE A 10 22.66 8.31 25.96
CA ILE A 10 22.41 7.24 26.92
C ILE A 10 23.41 6.10 26.68
N ALA A 11 24.00 5.56 27.76
CA ALA A 11 25.02 4.51 27.73
C ALA A 11 26.19 4.76 26.74
N GLU A 12 26.60 6.02 26.57
CA GLU A 12 27.66 6.46 25.63
C GLU A 12 27.44 6.08 24.15
N ARG A 13 26.23 5.60 23.82
CA ARG A 13 25.90 4.97 22.53
C ARG A 13 24.65 5.56 21.85
N TYR A 14 23.61 5.84 22.62
CA TYR A 14 22.29 6.14 22.09
C TYR A 14 21.95 7.62 22.24
N ARG A 15 21.98 8.38 21.15
CA ARG A 15 21.72 9.82 21.15
C ARG A 15 20.24 10.11 21.01
N LEU A 16 19.62 10.71 22.02
CA LEU A 16 18.21 11.12 21.96
C LEU A 16 18.01 12.21 20.90
N GLU A 17 17.04 12.02 20.00
CA GLU A 17 16.71 12.96 18.93
C GLU A 17 15.43 13.75 19.23
N ALA A 18 14.37 13.06 19.63
CA ALA A 18 13.07 13.66 19.92
C ALA A 18 12.26 12.81 20.90
N GLU A 19 11.47 13.45 21.76
CA GLU A 19 10.42 12.79 22.53
C GLU A 19 9.22 12.54 21.59
N LEU A 20 8.77 11.28 21.52
CA LEU A 20 7.65 10.83 20.69
C LEU A 20 6.31 10.89 21.44
N GLY A 21 6.37 10.85 22.77
CA GLY A 21 5.22 10.98 23.65
C GLY A 21 5.52 10.56 25.09
N ASP A 22 4.78 11.15 26.02
CA ASP A 22 4.72 10.76 27.42
C ASP A 22 3.43 9.94 27.64
N GLY A 23 3.50 8.85 28.42
CA GLY A 23 2.40 7.87 28.47
C GLY A 23 2.43 6.97 29.69
N THR A 24 1.40 6.12 29.83
CA THR A 24 1.24 5.19 30.96
C THR A 24 2.40 4.20 31.10
N GLN A 25 2.99 3.78 29.98
CA GLN A 25 4.22 2.98 29.91
C GLN A 25 5.50 3.85 29.88
N GLY A 26 5.49 5.04 30.48
CA GLY A 26 6.63 5.98 30.48
C GLY A 26 6.90 6.67 29.15
N LYS A 27 7.99 7.47 29.12
CA LYS A 27 8.36 8.33 27.98
C LYS A 27 8.96 7.53 26.84
N LEU A 28 8.53 7.82 25.62
CA LEU A 28 9.06 7.20 24.41
C LEU A 28 9.94 8.19 23.65
N TRP A 29 11.17 7.80 23.36
CA TRP A 29 12.17 8.62 22.67
C TRP A 29 12.59 7.98 21.35
N ARG A 30 12.71 8.79 20.30
CA ARG A 30 13.48 8.44 19.10
C ARG A 30 14.94 8.79 19.34
N ALA A 31 15.85 7.93 18.87
CA ALA A 31 17.29 8.12 18.99
C ALA A 31 18.05 7.48 17.81
N SER A 32 19.35 7.79 17.72
CA SER A 32 20.32 7.14 16.84
C SER A 32 21.33 6.30 17.64
N ASP A 33 21.65 5.11 17.15
CA ASP A 33 22.72 4.26 17.68
C ASP A 33 24.07 4.64 17.06
N GLN A 34 24.88 5.39 17.82
CA GLN A 34 26.16 5.91 17.36
C GLN A 34 27.21 4.82 17.06
N LEU A 35 27.02 3.59 17.54
CA LEU A 35 27.90 2.46 17.24
C LEU A 35 27.39 1.61 16.05
N ALA A 36 26.15 1.82 15.61
CA ALA A 36 25.54 1.14 14.47
C ALA A 36 25.26 2.11 13.29
N ALA A 37 26.25 2.95 12.95
CA ALA A 37 26.16 3.93 11.86
C ALA A 37 24.95 4.88 11.95
N GLU A 38 24.66 5.37 13.16
CA GLU A 38 23.52 6.24 13.50
C GLU A 38 22.15 5.64 13.15
N ALA A 39 22.05 4.30 13.11
CA ALA A 39 20.80 3.59 12.84
C ALA A 39 19.67 4.06 13.78
N PRO A 40 18.46 4.34 13.25
CA PRO A 40 17.36 4.84 14.06
C PRO A 40 16.81 3.75 14.97
N ILE A 41 16.58 4.12 16.23
CA ILE A 41 16.04 3.27 17.28
C ILE A 41 14.98 4.02 18.09
N VAL A 42 14.32 3.28 18.98
CA VAL A 42 13.43 3.81 20.01
C VAL A 42 13.95 3.39 21.37
N LEU A 43 13.95 4.30 22.35
CA LEU A 43 14.09 3.96 23.76
C LEU A 43 12.79 4.27 24.50
N ARG A 44 12.35 3.36 25.36
CA ARG A 44 11.29 3.61 26.34
C ARG A 44 11.92 3.83 27.72
N GLN A 45 11.74 5.02 28.28
CA GLN A 45 12.24 5.44 29.59
C GLN A 45 11.15 5.17 30.64
N LEU A 46 11.53 4.43 31.68
CA LEU A 46 10.65 3.98 32.77
C LEU A 46 11.25 4.40 34.11
N GLY A 47 10.43 5.01 34.95
CA GLY A 47 10.84 5.50 36.28
C GLY A 47 11.17 4.39 37.29
N PRO A 48 11.75 4.76 38.44
CA PRO A 48 12.30 3.80 39.40
C PRO A 48 11.25 2.88 40.06
N ASP A 49 9.98 3.32 40.13
CA ASP A 49 8.89 2.61 40.83
C ASP A 49 8.36 1.35 40.11
N GLN A 50 8.94 0.99 38.96
CA GLN A 50 8.55 -0.20 38.18
C GLN A 50 9.24 -1.49 38.68
N ASP A 51 8.65 -2.65 38.36
CA ASP A 51 9.23 -3.98 38.67
C ASP A 51 10.44 -4.30 37.76
N GLN A 52 11.56 -3.65 38.06
CA GLN A 52 12.80 -3.68 37.29
C GLN A 52 13.33 -5.10 36.97
N PRO A 53 13.42 -6.06 37.91
CA PRO A 53 13.98 -7.38 37.59
C PRO A 53 13.07 -8.20 36.66
N ARG A 54 11.75 -8.19 36.90
CA ARG A 54 10.77 -8.88 36.03
C ARG A 54 10.74 -8.29 34.62
N LEU A 55 10.86 -6.96 34.52
CA LEU A 55 10.94 -6.24 33.26
C LEU A 55 12.20 -6.62 32.47
N GLN A 56 13.35 -6.77 33.14
CA GLN A 56 14.60 -7.24 32.53
C GLN A 56 14.50 -8.69 32.03
N GLU A 57 13.84 -9.58 32.79
CA GLU A 57 13.58 -10.96 32.36
C GLU A 57 12.66 -11.01 31.12
N LEU A 58 11.53 -10.30 31.14
CA LEU A 58 10.62 -10.20 29.99
C LEU A 58 11.33 -9.64 28.75
N TRP A 59 12.16 -8.61 28.91
CA TRP A 59 12.92 -8.05 27.79
C TRP A 59 13.97 -9.03 27.27
N ALA A 60 14.63 -9.79 28.15
CA ALA A 60 15.58 -10.82 27.74
C ALA A 60 14.91 -11.95 26.93
N GLN A 61 13.68 -12.34 27.27
CA GLN A 61 12.86 -13.27 26.47
C GLN A 61 12.47 -12.64 25.13
N LEU A 62 11.99 -11.39 25.12
CA LEU A 62 11.62 -10.66 23.90
C LEU A 62 12.78 -10.49 22.90
N ARG A 63 14.03 -10.37 23.37
CA ARG A 63 15.23 -10.37 22.51
C ARG A 63 15.44 -11.68 21.72
N GLY A 64 14.83 -12.79 22.14
CA GLY A 64 14.81 -14.05 21.41
C GLY A 64 13.77 -14.11 20.28
N VAL A 65 12.80 -13.19 20.26
CA VAL A 65 11.72 -13.18 19.25
C VAL A 65 12.25 -12.64 17.92
N LEU A 66 12.28 -13.51 16.91
CA LEU A 66 12.64 -13.16 15.54
C LEU A 66 11.42 -13.33 14.62
N HIS A 67 10.66 -12.25 14.41
CA HIS A 67 9.50 -12.25 13.50
C HIS A 67 9.41 -10.95 12.68
N PRO A 68 9.11 -10.98 11.36
CA PRO A 68 9.08 -9.77 10.52
C PRO A 68 8.06 -8.68 10.91
N GLN A 69 7.16 -8.99 11.85
CA GLN A 69 6.12 -8.11 12.38
C GLN A 69 6.29 -7.82 13.88
N VAL A 70 7.48 -8.06 14.43
CA VAL A 70 7.91 -7.67 15.78
C VAL A 70 9.26 -6.94 15.63
N PRO A 71 9.45 -5.72 16.16
CA PRO A 71 10.74 -5.03 16.13
C PRO A 71 11.81 -5.83 16.86
N ARG A 72 13.07 -5.78 16.41
CA ARG A 72 14.16 -6.37 17.21
C ARG A 72 14.32 -5.60 18.52
N PHE A 73 14.38 -6.34 19.62
CA PHE A 73 14.65 -5.80 20.94
C PHE A 73 16.18 -5.77 21.19
N GLY A 74 16.64 -4.63 21.70
CA GLY A 74 18.02 -4.36 22.10
C GLY A 74 18.24 -4.61 23.59
N GLU A 75 19.21 -3.92 24.18
CA GLU A 75 19.53 -4.04 25.60
C GLU A 75 18.58 -3.27 26.53
N VAL A 76 18.66 -3.60 27.82
CA VAL A 76 18.07 -2.82 28.92
C VAL A 76 19.22 -2.07 29.59
N ILE A 77 19.06 -0.77 29.78
CA ILE A 77 20.07 0.09 30.40
C ILE A 77 19.47 0.64 31.69
N SER A 78 20.16 0.52 32.81
CA SER A 78 19.84 1.29 34.03
C SER A 78 20.69 2.56 34.06
N ARG A 79 20.07 3.71 34.27
CA ARG A 79 20.75 5.01 34.33
C ARG A 79 19.97 5.98 35.22
N ASP A 80 20.69 6.63 36.15
CA ASP A 80 20.16 7.71 37.01
C ASP A 80 18.90 7.30 37.84
N GLY A 81 18.61 6.00 37.97
CA GLY A 81 17.43 5.42 38.62
C GLY A 81 16.40 4.84 37.65
N ASP A 82 16.37 5.35 36.42
CA ASP A 82 15.46 4.92 35.35
C ASP A 82 15.96 3.66 34.63
N LEU A 83 15.02 2.91 34.05
CA LEU A 83 15.30 1.89 33.03
C LEU A 83 14.99 2.42 31.63
N TRP A 84 15.89 2.12 30.70
CA TRP A 84 15.78 2.46 29.29
C TRP A 84 15.77 1.18 28.45
N LEU A 85 14.66 0.94 27.76
CA LEU A 85 14.42 -0.25 26.96
C LEU A 85 14.62 0.06 25.48
N VAL A 86 15.65 -0.52 24.85
CA VAL A 86 16.03 -0.20 23.46
C VAL A 86 15.34 -1.14 22.46
N ARG A 87 14.72 -0.61 21.39
CA ARG A 87 14.19 -1.42 20.26
C ARG A 87 14.40 -0.78 18.89
N GLU A 88 14.32 -1.59 17.84
CA GLU A 88 14.36 -1.17 16.44
C GLU A 88 13.28 -0.11 16.12
N TRP A 89 13.65 0.95 15.40
CA TRP A 89 12.70 1.90 14.82
C TRP A 89 11.89 1.24 13.69
N GLN A 90 10.58 1.50 13.61
CA GLN A 90 9.75 1.08 12.49
C GLN A 90 9.11 2.32 11.85
N GLY A 91 9.41 2.56 10.56
CA GLY A 91 8.75 3.61 9.78
C GLY A 91 7.33 3.18 9.40
N GLY A 92 6.34 3.95 9.82
CA GLY A 92 4.93 3.66 9.62
C GLY A 92 4.04 4.61 10.40
N ARG A 93 2.75 4.28 10.46
CA ARG A 93 1.75 5.00 11.26
C ARG A 93 1.02 4.06 12.19
N THR A 94 0.76 4.48 13.42
CA THR A 94 -0.05 3.67 14.36
C THR A 94 -1.49 3.53 13.85
N TYR A 95 -2.15 2.43 14.19
CA TYR A 95 -3.56 2.26 13.83
C TYR A 95 -4.45 3.30 14.53
N ARG A 96 -4.03 3.85 15.68
CA ARG A 96 -4.62 5.04 16.31
C ARG A 96 -4.58 6.26 15.38
N GLU A 97 -3.42 6.62 14.84
CA GLU A 97 -3.32 7.72 13.86
C GLU A 97 -4.14 7.46 12.58
N LEU A 98 -4.27 6.20 12.17
CA LEU A 98 -5.07 5.83 11.01
C LEU A 98 -6.58 5.89 11.31
N ILE A 99 -7.01 5.62 12.54
CA ILE A 99 -8.39 5.90 13.01
C ILE A 99 -8.62 7.41 13.01
N GLU A 100 -7.72 8.20 13.64
CA GLU A 100 -7.80 9.66 13.71
C GLU A 100 -7.93 10.30 12.32
N ALA A 101 -7.01 9.98 11.40
CA ALA A 101 -7.00 10.52 10.03
C ALA A 101 -8.14 10.04 9.12
N ARG A 102 -8.82 8.93 9.49
CA ARG A 102 -10.07 8.48 8.84
C ARG A 102 -11.29 9.18 9.46
N ARG A 103 -11.31 9.36 10.77
CA ARG A 103 -12.37 10.04 11.53
C ARG A 103 -12.53 11.49 11.10
N GLU A 104 -11.43 12.21 10.84
CA GLU A 104 -11.45 13.54 10.19
C GLU A 104 -12.25 13.55 8.87
N ARG A 105 -12.17 12.46 8.11
CA ARG A 105 -12.77 12.31 6.77
C ARG A 105 -14.14 11.60 6.79
N GLN A 106 -14.70 11.35 7.98
CA GLN A 106 -15.91 10.53 8.19
C GLN A 106 -15.80 9.11 7.59
N LEU A 107 -14.61 8.52 7.63
CA LEU A 107 -14.32 7.14 7.19
C LEU A 107 -14.02 6.23 8.40
N VAL A 108 -14.19 4.92 8.19
CA VAL A 108 -13.78 3.83 9.11
C VAL A 108 -12.96 2.78 8.34
N PHE A 109 -12.66 1.61 8.92
CA PHE A 109 -12.01 0.51 8.19
C PHE A 109 -13.05 -0.42 7.56
N GLY A 110 -12.81 -0.83 6.31
CA GLY A 110 -13.65 -1.78 5.62
C GLY A 110 -13.44 -3.22 6.11
N ASN A 111 -14.47 -4.05 6.00
CA ASN A 111 -14.48 -5.45 6.45
C ASN A 111 -13.24 -6.24 5.98
N GLY A 112 -12.83 -6.06 4.71
CA GLY A 112 -11.65 -6.72 4.15
C GLY A 112 -10.31 -6.20 4.68
N GLU A 113 -10.22 -4.94 5.11
CA GLU A 113 -9.01 -4.41 5.76
C GLU A 113 -8.80 -5.04 7.14
N VAL A 114 -9.89 -5.18 7.91
CA VAL A 114 -9.86 -5.78 9.25
C VAL A 114 -9.72 -7.30 9.18
N MET A 115 -10.35 -7.96 8.21
CA MET A 115 -10.11 -9.39 7.90
C MET A 115 -8.62 -9.65 7.58
N LEU A 116 -8.01 -8.80 6.73
CA LEU A 116 -6.59 -8.91 6.39
C LEU A 116 -5.69 -8.69 7.60
N LEU A 117 -5.98 -7.66 8.42
CA LEU A 117 -5.28 -7.38 9.67
C LEU A 117 -5.29 -8.57 10.63
N LEU A 118 -6.46 -9.17 10.85
CA LEU A 118 -6.62 -10.34 11.71
C LEU A 118 -5.80 -11.53 11.19
N ARG A 119 -5.89 -11.83 9.88
CA ARG A 119 -5.08 -12.89 9.24
C ARG A 119 -3.58 -12.62 9.29
N GLN A 120 -3.15 -11.36 9.37
CA GLN A 120 -1.74 -10.96 9.47
C GLN A 120 -1.22 -10.89 10.91
N LEU A 121 -2.07 -10.72 11.93
CA LEU A 121 -1.65 -10.64 13.33
C LEU A 121 -1.76 -11.97 14.10
N LEU A 122 -2.75 -12.81 13.77
CA LEU A 122 -2.91 -14.12 14.41
C LEU A 122 -1.68 -15.06 14.26
N PRO A 123 -0.92 -15.06 13.13
CA PRO A 123 0.36 -15.77 13.06
C PRO A 123 1.41 -15.22 14.03
N VAL A 124 1.46 -13.88 14.21
CA VAL A 124 2.41 -13.22 15.14
C VAL A 124 2.10 -13.62 16.58
N LEU A 125 0.82 -13.58 16.96
CA LEU A 125 0.37 -14.03 18.28
C LEU A 125 0.64 -15.52 18.49
N ALA A 126 0.46 -16.37 17.46
CA ALA A 126 0.80 -17.79 17.57
C ALA A 126 2.29 -18.05 17.83
N VAL A 127 3.19 -17.24 17.25
CA VAL A 127 4.64 -17.31 17.52
C VAL A 127 4.96 -16.86 18.96
N LEU A 128 4.36 -15.77 19.43
CA LEU A 128 4.56 -15.26 20.80
C LEU A 128 4.02 -16.24 21.85
N HIS A 129 2.76 -16.68 21.69
CA HIS A 129 2.10 -17.64 22.59
C HIS A 129 2.81 -19.00 22.61
N GLY A 130 3.42 -19.41 21.50
CA GLY A 130 4.28 -20.60 21.40
C GLY A 130 5.64 -20.48 22.10
N GLN A 131 6.01 -19.27 22.54
CA GLN A 131 7.18 -18.98 23.39
C GLN A 131 6.77 -18.54 24.80
N GLU A 132 5.53 -18.83 25.21
CA GLU A 132 4.89 -18.42 26.49
C GLU A 132 4.79 -16.90 26.71
N LEU A 133 5.14 -16.10 25.70
CA LEU A 133 5.06 -14.64 25.71
C LEU A 133 3.64 -14.15 25.37
N VAL A 134 3.12 -13.23 26.17
CA VAL A 134 1.80 -12.58 26.00
C VAL A 134 2.01 -11.09 25.75
N HIS A 135 1.27 -10.48 24.81
CA HIS A 135 1.41 -9.07 24.49
C HIS A 135 0.89 -8.15 25.61
N GLY A 136 -0.24 -8.49 26.21
CA GLY A 136 -0.77 -7.87 27.44
C GLY A 136 -1.40 -6.47 27.27
N ASP A 137 -0.89 -5.65 26.36
CA ASP A 137 -1.43 -4.33 26.01
C ASP A 137 -1.58 -4.17 24.49
N LEU A 138 -2.45 -4.97 23.87
CA LEU A 138 -2.68 -4.92 22.42
C LEU A 138 -3.81 -3.93 22.07
N CYS A 139 -3.43 -2.74 21.61
CA CYS A 139 -4.33 -1.65 21.26
C CYS A 139 -3.89 -0.93 19.96
N PRO A 140 -4.69 -0.03 19.37
CA PRO A 140 -4.36 0.64 18.12
C PRO A 140 -3.12 1.56 18.18
N ALA A 141 -2.70 1.98 19.37
CA ALA A 141 -1.47 2.76 19.56
C ALA A 141 -0.21 1.86 19.50
N ASN A 142 -0.29 0.65 20.06
CA ASN A 142 0.78 -0.34 20.09
C ASN A 142 0.81 -1.21 18.81
N LEU A 143 0.09 -0.79 17.76
CA LEU A 143 -0.02 -1.48 16.48
C LEU A 143 0.33 -0.50 15.36
N LEU A 144 1.38 -0.76 14.59
CA LEU A 144 1.87 0.12 13.53
C LEU A 144 1.71 -0.52 12.15
N ARG A 145 1.11 0.21 11.20
CA ARG A 145 1.14 -0.14 9.78
C ARG A 145 2.44 0.39 9.19
N ARG A 146 3.34 -0.52 8.79
CA ARG A 146 4.67 -0.19 8.29
C ARG A 146 4.63 0.33 6.85
N ASP A 147 5.42 1.35 6.54
CA ASP A 147 5.35 2.03 5.23
C ASP A 147 5.94 1.20 4.07
N ARG A 148 7.01 0.42 4.33
CA ARG A 148 7.78 -0.26 3.26
C ARG A 148 7.03 -1.42 2.59
N ASP A 149 6.10 -2.05 3.32
CA ASP A 149 5.40 -3.29 2.93
C ASP A 149 3.91 -3.28 3.29
N GLY A 150 3.43 -2.27 4.02
CA GLY A 150 2.04 -2.17 4.46
C GLY A 150 1.66 -3.13 5.59
N LEU A 151 2.60 -3.92 6.13
CA LEU A 151 2.31 -4.94 7.12
C LEU A 151 2.04 -4.34 8.52
N PRO A 152 1.14 -4.95 9.32
CA PRO A 152 0.94 -4.60 10.71
C PRO A 152 2.06 -5.16 11.59
N VAL A 153 2.63 -4.32 12.45
CA VAL A 153 3.75 -4.61 13.35
C VAL A 153 3.32 -4.35 14.78
N LEU A 154 3.55 -5.31 15.68
CA LEU A 154 3.30 -5.16 17.10
C LEU A 154 4.45 -4.37 17.75
N LEU A 155 4.12 -3.27 18.42
CA LEU A 155 5.04 -2.43 19.19
C LEU A 155 4.73 -2.59 20.68
N ASP A 156 5.70 -2.26 21.53
CA ASP A 156 5.48 -1.92 22.96
C ASP A 156 4.48 -2.83 23.69
N PHE A 157 4.98 -4.02 24.03
CA PHE A 157 4.30 -5.00 24.88
C PHE A 157 3.87 -4.37 26.22
N GLY A 158 2.98 -5.01 26.96
CA GLY A 158 2.43 -4.52 28.22
C GLY A 158 3.44 -4.53 29.38
N LEU A 159 4.41 -3.62 29.33
CA LEU A 159 5.59 -3.50 30.21
C LEU A 159 5.29 -3.06 31.65
N THR A 160 4.05 -3.27 32.12
CA THR A 160 3.49 -2.70 33.35
C THR A 160 2.61 -3.72 34.07
N THR A 161 3.21 -4.83 34.52
CA THR A 161 2.57 -5.75 35.49
C THR A 161 2.99 -5.40 36.91
N GLY A 162 2.51 -4.25 37.40
CA GLY A 162 2.70 -3.83 38.79
C GLY A 162 2.06 -4.80 39.77
N LEU A 163 2.85 -5.73 40.31
CA LEU A 163 2.47 -6.70 41.34
C LEU A 163 3.54 -6.78 42.44
N GLY A 164 3.75 -5.65 43.13
CA GLY A 164 4.05 -5.72 44.55
C GLY A 164 2.88 -6.36 45.31
N ASN A 165 3.07 -6.73 46.57
CA ASN A 165 2.10 -7.52 47.35
C ASN A 165 0.73 -6.84 47.62
N ASP A 166 0.51 -5.60 47.19
CA ASP A 166 -0.78 -4.90 47.28
C ASP A 166 -1.62 -5.12 46.01
N SER A 167 -2.71 -5.88 46.14
CA SER A 167 -3.64 -6.26 45.06
C SER A 167 -4.48 -5.08 44.52
N ARG A 168 -3.87 -4.08 43.90
CA ARG A 168 -4.53 -2.84 43.43
C ARG A 168 -4.42 -2.62 41.91
N ALA A 169 -5.12 -3.48 41.17
CA ALA A 169 -5.40 -3.43 39.74
C ALA A 169 -4.20 -3.60 38.78
N ALA A 170 -4.43 -4.22 37.62
CA ALA A 170 -3.46 -4.24 36.54
C ALA A 170 -3.44 -2.88 35.82
N THR A 171 -2.60 -1.97 36.32
CA THR A 171 -2.49 -0.57 35.88
C THR A 171 -1.86 -0.37 34.48
N GLY A 172 -1.44 -1.45 33.83
CA GLY A 172 -0.61 -1.40 32.61
C GLY A 172 -1.30 -1.68 31.27
N ALA A 173 -2.60 -1.94 31.24
CA ALA A 173 -3.33 -2.21 29.99
C ALA A 173 -4.18 -1.02 29.55
N THR A 174 -4.24 -0.74 28.26
CA THR A 174 -5.03 0.35 27.67
C THR A 174 -6.52 0.16 28.01
N PRO A 175 -7.17 1.14 28.69
CA PRO A 175 -8.54 0.98 29.15
C PRO A 175 -9.53 0.58 28.05
N GLY A 176 -10.32 -0.46 28.34
CA GLY A 176 -11.36 -0.96 27.44
C GLY A 176 -10.90 -1.95 26.35
N TYR A 177 -9.60 -2.09 26.09
CA TYR A 177 -9.10 -3.10 25.13
C TYR A 177 -8.88 -4.46 25.81
N ALA A 178 -8.32 -4.48 27.01
CA ALA A 178 -8.07 -5.70 27.77
C ALA A 178 -9.35 -6.31 28.38
N PRO A 179 -9.42 -7.65 28.56
CA PRO A 179 -10.52 -8.30 29.24
C PRO A 179 -10.58 -7.91 30.73
N PRO A 180 -11.77 -7.84 31.35
CA PRO A 180 -11.93 -7.35 32.72
C PRO A 180 -11.27 -8.24 33.77
N GLU A 181 -10.98 -9.51 33.45
CA GLU A 181 -10.19 -10.43 34.28
C GLU A 181 -8.76 -9.90 34.50
N LEU A 182 -8.12 -9.37 33.44
CA LEU A 182 -6.78 -8.80 33.54
C LEU A 182 -6.80 -7.57 34.45
N GLY A 183 -7.77 -6.66 34.28
CA GLY A 183 -7.95 -5.49 35.15
C GLY A 183 -8.14 -5.83 36.63
N ARG A 184 -8.74 -6.99 36.94
CA ARG A 184 -8.88 -7.55 38.30
C ARG A 184 -7.61 -8.22 38.85
N GLY A 185 -6.50 -8.20 38.11
CA GLY A 185 -5.22 -8.79 38.52
C GLY A 185 -5.06 -10.28 38.19
N ALA A 186 -5.87 -10.85 37.29
CA ALA A 186 -5.60 -12.19 36.77
C ALA A 186 -4.26 -12.21 35.99
N PRO A 187 -3.49 -13.33 36.03
CA PRO A 187 -2.26 -13.44 35.26
C PRO A 187 -2.53 -13.31 33.75
N ALA A 188 -1.66 -12.59 33.06
CA ALA A 188 -1.72 -12.43 31.61
C ALA A 188 -1.64 -13.81 30.92
N ALA A 189 -2.48 -14.02 29.91
CA ALA A 189 -2.60 -15.30 29.22
C ALA A 189 -2.94 -15.09 27.74
N ALA A 190 -2.50 -16.01 26.88
CA ALA A 190 -2.65 -15.96 25.42
C ALA A 190 -4.05 -15.56 24.90
N TRP A 191 -5.12 -16.02 25.56
CA TRP A 191 -6.50 -15.69 25.18
C TRP A 191 -6.86 -14.21 25.37
N MET A 192 -6.15 -13.49 26.25
CA MET A 192 -6.38 -12.07 26.51
C MET A 192 -5.89 -11.18 25.35
N ASP A 193 -4.84 -11.59 24.64
CA ASP A 193 -4.40 -10.93 23.41
C ASP A 193 -5.42 -11.15 22.29
N LEU A 194 -6.04 -12.33 22.22
CA LEU A 194 -7.10 -12.64 21.26
C LEU A 194 -8.36 -11.80 21.54
N TYR A 195 -8.74 -11.65 22.81
CA TYR A 195 -9.81 -10.73 23.23
C TYR A 195 -9.49 -9.30 22.79
N SER A 196 -8.31 -8.79 23.14
CA SER A 196 -7.87 -7.43 22.81
C SER A 196 -7.81 -7.19 21.30
N LEU A 197 -7.38 -8.18 20.51
CA LEU A 197 -7.38 -8.14 19.05
C LEU A 197 -8.81 -8.10 18.47
N GLY A 198 -9.77 -8.79 19.10
CA GLY A 198 -11.19 -8.69 18.77
C GLY A 198 -11.76 -7.29 19.06
N VAL A 199 -11.37 -6.66 20.17
CA VAL A 199 -11.76 -5.27 20.47
C VAL A 199 -11.15 -4.30 19.47
N VAL A 200 -9.86 -4.45 19.12
CA VAL A 200 -9.20 -3.69 18.06
C VAL A 200 -9.95 -3.83 16.73
N ALA A 201 -10.38 -5.04 16.35
CA ALA A 201 -11.19 -5.25 15.15
C ALA A 201 -12.53 -4.48 15.19
N LEU A 202 -13.27 -4.55 16.31
CA LEU A 202 -14.54 -3.83 16.47
C LEU A 202 -14.37 -2.30 16.46
N VAL A 203 -13.32 -1.78 17.10
CA VAL A 203 -12.95 -0.35 17.10
C VAL A 203 -12.64 0.13 15.68
N LEU A 204 -11.89 -0.65 14.89
CA LEU A 204 -11.52 -0.29 13.52
C LEU A 204 -12.73 -0.26 12.57
N LEU A 205 -13.64 -1.23 12.72
CA LEU A 205 -14.87 -1.34 11.93
C LEU A 205 -15.88 -0.23 12.25
N SER A 206 -15.98 0.18 13.52
CA SER A 206 -16.95 1.21 13.98
C SER A 206 -16.41 2.64 13.92
N GLY A 207 -15.10 2.82 14.07
CA GLY A 207 -14.50 4.13 14.35
C GLY A 207 -14.91 4.70 15.72
N GLU A 208 -15.23 3.84 16.68
CA GLU A 208 -15.59 4.20 18.05
C GLU A 208 -14.61 3.65 19.07
N GLU A 209 -14.39 4.40 20.15
CA GLU A 209 -13.60 3.92 21.29
C GLU A 209 -14.36 2.84 22.07
N PRO A 210 -13.65 1.90 22.73
CA PRO A 210 -14.28 0.82 23.49
C PRO A 210 -15.37 1.26 24.48
N ALA A 211 -15.23 2.45 25.08
CA ALA A 211 -16.19 3.00 26.03
C ALA A 211 -17.54 3.44 25.43
N GLY A 212 -17.66 3.59 24.10
CA GLY A 212 -18.95 3.76 23.40
C GLY A 212 -19.61 2.43 23.03
N LEU A 213 -18.76 1.43 22.75
CA LEU A 213 -19.15 0.10 22.25
C LEU A 213 -19.50 -0.88 23.37
N LEU A 214 -18.85 -0.81 24.52
CA LEU A 214 -19.12 -1.69 25.66
C LEU A 214 -20.29 -1.14 26.49
N ASP A 215 -21.33 -1.95 26.67
CA ASP A 215 -22.41 -1.62 27.59
C ASP A 215 -21.93 -1.73 29.05
N PRO A 216 -21.98 -0.65 29.86
CA PRO A 216 -21.47 -0.68 31.23
C PRO A 216 -22.35 -1.47 32.22
N ALA A 217 -23.60 -1.81 31.85
CA ALA A 217 -24.53 -2.54 32.71
C ALA A 217 -24.57 -4.04 32.38
N SER A 218 -24.55 -4.41 31.10
CA SER A 218 -24.55 -5.82 30.67
C SER A 218 -23.15 -6.39 30.33
N LEU A 219 -22.12 -5.54 30.23
CA LEU A 219 -20.77 -5.88 29.73
C LEU A 219 -20.78 -6.54 28.34
N SER A 220 -21.82 -6.28 27.55
CA SER A 220 -21.96 -6.77 26.18
C SER A 220 -21.46 -5.73 25.17
N TRP A 221 -20.69 -6.18 24.19
CA TRP A 221 -20.30 -5.36 23.05
C TRP A 221 -21.50 -5.05 22.14
N ARG A 222 -21.68 -3.77 21.86
CA ARG A 222 -22.72 -3.24 20.97
C ARG A 222 -22.16 -3.15 19.55
N TRP A 223 -22.91 -3.68 18.59
CA TRP A 223 -22.62 -3.54 17.17
C TRP A 223 -23.41 -2.34 16.60
N PRO A 224 -22.77 -1.30 16.05
CA PRO A 224 -23.48 -0.17 15.44
C PRO A 224 -24.40 -0.63 14.32
N SER A 225 -25.65 -0.16 14.30
CA SER A 225 -26.70 -0.67 13.39
C SER A 225 -26.47 -0.40 11.90
N GLY A 226 -25.51 0.46 11.55
CA GLY A 226 -25.05 0.68 10.18
C GLY A 226 -23.83 -0.15 9.76
N LEU A 227 -23.27 -0.98 10.65
CA LEU A 227 -22.09 -1.80 10.37
C LEU A 227 -22.48 -3.11 9.67
N ALA A 228 -22.57 -3.07 8.34
CA ALA A 228 -22.89 -4.24 7.52
C ALA A 228 -21.72 -5.23 7.45
N LEU A 229 -21.80 -6.31 8.24
CA LEU A 229 -20.85 -7.43 8.26
C LEU A 229 -21.48 -8.73 7.77
N ASP A 230 -20.68 -9.58 7.15
CA ASP A 230 -21.07 -10.96 6.87
C ASP A 230 -21.26 -11.71 8.21
N PRO A 231 -22.42 -12.36 8.48
CA PRO A 231 -22.68 -12.98 9.78
C PRO A 231 -21.60 -13.98 10.27
N PRO A 232 -20.97 -14.81 9.40
CA PRO A 232 -19.84 -15.65 9.81
C PRO A 232 -18.60 -14.88 10.27
N PHE A 233 -18.36 -13.68 9.73
CA PHE A 233 -17.24 -12.81 10.13
C PHE A 233 -17.54 -12.08 11.43
N GLN A 234 -18.78 -11.57 11.61
CA GLN A 234 -19.23 -11.04 12.89
C GLN A 234 -19.09 -12.11 13.99
N ALA A 235 -19.63 -13.31 13.78
CA ALA A 235 -19.55 -14.41 14.76
C ALA A 235 -18.11 -14.80 15.11
N ALA A 236 -17.16 -14.69 14.16
CA ALA A 236 -15.75 -14.93 14.43
C ALA A 236 -15.11 -13.82 15.30
N ILE A 237 -15.51 -12.55 15.14
CA ILE A 237 -15.07 -11.46 16.02
C ILE A 237 -15.74 -11.56 17.41
N GLU A 238 -17.04 -11.87 17.47
CA GLU A 238 -17.76 -12.16 18.73
C GLU A 238 -17.10 -13.30 19.52
N ARG A 239 -16.51 -14.27 18.81
CA ARG A 239 -15.73 -15.37 19.39
C ARG A 239 -14.34 -14.96 19.88
N LEU A 240 -13.72 -13.92 19.34
CA LEU A 240 -12.50 -13.31 19.91
C LEU A 240 -12.83 -12.59 21.23
N ILE A 241 -13.82 -11.69 21.22
CA ILE A 241 -14.20 -10.86 22.39
C ILE A 241 -15.05 -11.61 23.44
N SER A 242 -15.06 -12.93 23.41
CA SER A 242 -15.89 -13.75 24.31
C SER A 242 -15.18 -14.04 25.63
N ALA A 243 -15.78 -13.59 26.74
CA ALA A 243 -15.32 -13.94 28.09
C ALA A 243 -15.61 -15.41 28.47
N ASP A 244 -16.56 -16.05 27.79
CA ASP A 244 -16.96 -17.45 28.03
C ASP A 244 -15.87 -18.43 27.54
N PRO A 245 -15.24 -19.22 28.44
CA PRO A 245 -14.19 -20.16 28.06
C PRO A 245 -14.64 -21.27 27.10
N ALA A 246 -15.93 -21.61 27.07
CA ALA A 246 -16.49 -22.61 26.17
C ALA A 246 -16.77 -22.05 24.75
N ARG A 247 -16.92 -20.73 24.61
CA ARG A 247 -17.15 -20.07 23.31
C ARG A 247 -15.86 -19.64 22.64
N ARG A 248 -14.92 -19.05 23.38
CA ARG A 248 -13.71 -18.41 22.82
C ARG A 248 -12.83 -19.35 21.98
N PHE A 249 -11.86 -18.78 21.28
CA PHE A 249 -10.80 -19.58 20.65
C PHE A 249 -9.82 -20.14 21.69
N SER A 250 -9.36 -21.37 21.46
CA SER A 250 -8.39 -22.07 22.32
C SER A 250 -6.96 -21.56 22.12
N SER A 251 -6.62 -21.06 20.93
CA SER A 251 -5.30 -20.59 20.54
C SER A 251 -5.39 -19.62 19.36
N ALA A 252 -4.33 -18.83 19.13
CA ALA A 252 -4.21 -17.97 17.96
C ALA A 252 -4.24 -18.76 16.63
N GLY A 253 -3.74 -20.00 16.62
CA GLY A 253 -3.83 -20.89 15.45
C GLY A 253 -5.26 -21.35 15.14
N ASN A 254 -6.05 -21.70 16.16
CA ASN A 254 -7.48 -22.03 15.99
C ASN A 254 -8.32 -20.82 15.54
N ALA A 255 -7.94 -19.61 15.97
CA ALA A 255 -8.53 -18.39 15.43
C ALA A 255 -8.11 -18.17 13.97
N LEU A 256 -6.83 -18.31 13.63
CA LEU A 256 -6.31 -18.13 12.28
C LEU A 256 -7.00 -19.06 11.27
N GLU A 257 -7.16 -20.34 11.60
CA GLU A 257 -7.85 -21.32 10.76
C GLU A 257 -9.29 -20.87 10.47
N ALA A 258 -10.05 -20.49 11.50
CA ALA A 258 -11.42 -20.00 11.33
C ALA A 258 -11.47 -18.73 10.47
N PHE A 259 -10.58 -17.76 10.70
CA PHE A 259 -10.52 -16.55 9.88
C PHE A 259 -10.02 -16.80 8.45
N GLN A 260 -9.24 -17.86 8.20
CA GLN A 260 -8.81 -18.26 6.85
C GLN A 260 -9.93 -18.93 6.03
N GLN A 261 -10.80 -19.72 6.68
CA GLN A 261 -11.94 -20.40 6.02
C GLN A 261 -13.03 -19.42 5.54
N LEU A 262 -13.09 -18.21 6.10
CA LEU A 262 -14.02 -17.17 5.65
C LEU A 262 -13.68 -16.65 4.24
N PRO A 263 -14.67 -16.25 3.42
CA PRO A 263 -14.40 -15.49 2.20
C PRO A 263 -13.76 -14.13 2.56
N MET A 264 -12.95 -13.58 1.64
CA MET A 264 -12.49 -12.19 1.76
C MET A 264 -13.62 -11.25 1.29
N PRO A 265 -14.09 -10.29 2.09
CA PRO A 265 -15.15 -9.36 1.69
C PRO A 265 -14.76 -8.55 0.44
N GLU A 266 -15.73 -8.25 -0.44
CA GLU A 266 -15.47 -7.48 -1.67
C GLU A 266 -14.97 -6.05 -1.39
N SER A 267 -15.36 -5.47 -0.26
CA SER A 267 -14.86 -4.16 0.21
C SER A 267 -13.61 -4.32 1.09
N THR A 268 -12.48 -3.92 0.53
CA THR A 268 -11.11 -4.00 1.11
C THR A 268 -10.48 -2.61 1.28
N GLY A 269 -11.29 -1.56 1.40
CA GLY A 269 -10.85 -0.18 1.61
C GLY A 269 -11.75 0.58 2.58
N PRO A 270 -11.39 1.84 2.92
CA PRO A 270 -12.16 2.67 3.85
C PRO A 270 -13.59 2.86 3.37
N VAL A 271 -14.55 2.63 4.27
CA VAL A 271 -15.98 2.89 4.05
C VAL A 271 -16.43 4.14 4.81
N PRO A 272 -17.47 4.85 4.36
CA PRO A 272 -18.07 5.94 5.12
C PRO A 272 -18.60 5.46 6.47
N ARG A 273 -18.47 6.29 7.51
CA ARG A 273 -19.14 6.06 8.79
C ARG A 273 -20.65 6.18 8.59
N ALA A 274 -21.41 5.20 9.08
CA ALA A 274 -22.86 5.17 8.86
C ALA A 274 -23.62 6.27 9.62
N ASP A 275 -23.13 6.67 10.80
CA ASP A 275 -23.78 7.69 11.62
C ASP A 275 -23.70 9.08 10.98
N ARG A 276 -24.87 9.75 10.92
CA ARG A 276 -25.05 11.12 10.41
C ARG A 276 -25.02 11.31 8.89
N THR A 277 -25.46 10.32 8.12
CA THR A 277 -26.11 10.63 6.83
C THR A 277 -27.48 11.28 7.10
N VAL A 278 -27.49 12.55 7.53
CA VAL A 278 -28.71 13.34 7.71
C VAL A 278 -29.23 13.71 6.33
N VAL A 279 -30.08 12.84 5.79
CA VAL A 279 -30.75 13.04 4.51
C VAL A 279 -31.77 14.18 4.66
N LEU A 280 -31.33 15.41 4.41
CA LEU A 280 -32.19 16.58 4.19
C LEU A 280 -32.90 16.48 2.83
N VAL A 281 -33.75 15.47 2.69
CA VAL A 281 -34.83 15.48 1.70
C VAL A 281 -35.91 16.42 2.23
N PRO A 282 -36.26 17.51 1.52
CA PRO A 282 -37.42 18.31 1.87
C PRO A 282 -38.68 17.43 1.84
N PRO A 283 -39.58 17.51 2.83
CA PRO A 283 -40.82 16.74 2.79
C PRO A 283 -41.62 17.13 1.54
N PRO A 284 -42.05 16.18 0.69
CA PRO A 284 -42.87 16.50 -0.46
C PRO A 284 -44.20 17.13 0.00
N ALA A 285 -44.60 18.22 -0.65
CA ALA A 285 -45.84 18.92 -0.33
C ALA A 285 -47.06 17.99 -0.49
N ALA A 286 -48.08 18.20 0.33
CA ALA A 286 -49.22 17.31 0.44
C ALA A 286 -49.99 17.14 -0.88
N ALA A 287 -50.29 15.89 -1.22
CA ALA A 287 -51.23 15.51 -2.28
C ALA A 287 -52.34 14.63 -1.70
N SER A 288 -53.58 14.90 -2.10
CA SER A 288 -54.80 14.26 -1.58
C SER A 288 -54.94 12.79 -1.99
N PRO A 289 -55.72 11.98 -1.25
CA PRO A 289 -55.78 10.53 -1.46
C PRO A 289 -56.68 10.08 -2.63
N ALA A 290 -56.56 8.79 -2.93
CA ALA A 290 -57.44 7.94 -3.75
C ALA A 290 -57.35 8.06 -5.29
N GLN A 291 -56.55 7.16 -5.87
CA GLN A 291 -57.05 6.23 -6.90
C GLN A 291 -56.27 4.91 -6.83
N GLN A 292 -56.99 3.80 -6.61
CA GLN A 292 -56.40 2.46 -6.64
C GLN A 292 -56.40 1.94 -8.08
N ILE A 293 -55.22 1.63 -8.62
CA ILE A 293 -55.08 0.88 -9.88
C ILE A 293 -54.66 -0.54 -9.51
N GLN A 294 -55.50 -1.52 -9.88
CA GLN A 294 -55.29 -2.92 -9.51
C GLN A 294 -54.21 -3.56 -10.40
N LEU A 295 -53.26 -4.24 -9.76
CA LEU A 295 -52.37 -5.20 -10.42
C LEU A 295 -53.08 -6.54 -10.58
N PRO A 296 -53.02 -7.22 -11.74
CA PRO A 296 -53.66 -8.53 -11.93
C PRO A 296 -53.10 -9.60 -10.98
N GLN A 297 -53.99 -10.35 -10.32
CA GLN A 297 -53.63 -11.49 -9.48
C GLN A 297 -53.61 -12.77 -10.31
N THR A 298 -52.45 -13.44 -10.40
CA THR A 298 -52.36 -14.83 -10.87
C THR A 298 -52.68 -15.78 -9.73
N GLN A 299 -53.78 -16.52 -9.84
CA GLN A 299 -54.18 -17.54 -8.87
C GLN A 299 -53.34 -18.83 -9.02
N PRO A 300 -53.03 -19.54 -7.92
CA PRO A 300 -52.44 -20.88 -7.98
C PRO A 300 -53.51 -21.96 -8.25
N ALA A 301 -53.14 -22.99 -9.01
CA ALA A 301 -53.92 -24.21 -9.20
C ALA A 301 -53.04 -25.44 -8.83
N ALA A 302 -53.67 -26.51 -8.36
CA ALA A 302 -53.00 -27.67 -7.73
C ALA A 302 -53.05 -28.95 -8.59
N ALA A 303 -52.22 -29.94 -8.21
CA ALA A 303 -52.38 -31.42 -8.27
C ALA A 303 -53.12 -32.07 -9.48
N GLU A 304 -52.71 -33.19 -10.08
CA GLU A 304 -51.77 -34.30 -9.76
C GLU A 304 -51.68 -35.21 -11.04
N PRO A 305 -51.06 -36.42 -11.08
CA PRO A 305 -50.05 -37.06 -10.21
C PRO A 305 -48.84 -37.67 -10.97
N THR A 306 -47.90 -38.27 -10.22
CA THR A 306 -46.75 -39.05 -10.69
C THR A 306 -47.06 -40.54 -10.96
N PRO A 307 -46.17 -41.28 -11.68
CA PRO A 307 -46.00 -42.72 -11.48
C PRO A 307 -44.55 -43.15 -11.17
N SER A 308 -44.40 -44.28 -10.47
CA SER A 308 -43.14 -44.94 -10.00
C SER A 308 -43.51 -46.24 -9.23
N PRO A 309 -42.60 -47.18 -8.86
CA PRO A 309 -41.29 -47.60 -9.44
C PRO A 309 -41.01 -49.15 -9.41
N GLN A 310 -39.78 -49.59 -9.72
CA GLN A 310 -39.12 -50.89 -9.35
C GLN A 310 -39.58 -52.21 -10.07
N PRO A 311 -38.88 -53.40 -9.99
CA PRO A 311 -37.76 -53.85 -9.11
C PRO A 311 -36.55 -54.61 -9.77
N VAL A 312 -35.70 -55.28 -8.94
CA VAL A 312 -34.44 -56.08 -9.16
C VAL A 312 -34.33 -57.18 -8.04
N PRO A 313 -33.29 -58.07 -7.89
CA PRO A 313 -32.09 -58.46 -8.69
C PRO A 313 -32.24 -59.92 -9.25
N PRO A 314 -31.39 -61.00 -9.13
CA PRO A 314 -30.06 -61.32 -8.48
C PRO A 314 -28.86 -61.32 -9.50
N VAL A 315 -27.56 -61.61 -9.25
CA VAL A 315 -26.67 -62.09 -8.14
C VAL A 315 -26.17 -63.59 -8.19
N LEU A 316 -24.85 -63.81 -7.90
CA LEU A 316 -24.00 -65.06 -7.88
C LEU A 316 -23.45 -65.60 -9.25
N ALA A 317 -22.25 -66.22 -9.39
CA ALA A 317 -21.00 -66.23 -8.59
C ALA A 317 -19.77 -66.87 -9.33
N ARG A 318 -18.54 -66.44 -8.95
CA ARG A 318 -17.22 -67.15 -8.95
C ARG A 318 -16.63 -67.92 -10.17
N SER A 319 -15.52 -67.37 -10.68
CA SER A 319 -14.16 -67.98 -10.83
C SER A 319 -13.78 -69.01 -11.92
N ARG A 320 -12.58 -68.77 -12.52
CA ARG A 320 -11.71 -69.68 -13.32
C ARG A 320 -12.28 -70.10 -14.70
N GLN A 321 -11.49 -70.43 -15.73
CA GLN A 321 -10.04 -70.71 -15.81
C GLN A 321 -9.41 -70.29 -17.16
N GLN A 322 -8.08 -70.40 -17.25
CA GLN A 322 -7.18 -70.60 -18.42
C GLN A 322 -7.79 -70.76 -19.84
N ASN A 323 -7.17 -70.27 -20.93
CA ASN A 323 -5.78 -70.58 -21.34
C ASN A 323 -5.05 -69.48 -22.15
N LYS A 324 -3.74 -69.67 -22.37
CA LYS A 324 -2.90 -68.97 -23.37
C LYS A 324 -2.44 -69.96 -24.45
N GLU A 325 -2.50 -69.55 -25.71
CA GLU A 325 -1.60 -69.95 -26.81
C GLU A 325 -1.45 -68.66 -27.66
N GLU A 326 -0.28 -68.04 -27.81
CA GLU A 326 0.86 -68.44 -28.67
C GLU A 326 0.47 -68.56 -30.15
N ALA A 327 1.16 -68.00 -31.14
CA ALA A 327 2.13 -66.92 -31.30
C ALA A 327 2.59 -67.07 -32.77
N VAL A 328 2.26 -66.12 -33.66
CA VAL A 328 2.70 -66.17 -35.07
C VAL A 328 3.13 -64.78 -35.55
N GLU A 329 4.43 -64.66 -35.79
CA GLU A 329 5.06 -63.59 -36.57
C GLU A 329 4.58 -63.62 -38.03
N GLY A 330 4.58 -62.55 -38.83
CA GLY A 330 5.14 -61.22 -38.68
C GLY A 330 5.67 -60.74 -40.05
N ARG A 331 5.57 -59.45 -40.41
CA ARG A 331 6.16 -58.88 -41.66
C ARG A 331 6.14 -57.34 -41.76
N LEU A 332 6.72 -56.62 -40.79
CA LEU A 332 6.82 -55.14 -40.85
C LEU A 332 8.23 -54.53 -40.61
N TRP A 333 9.29 -55.35 -40.56
CA TRP A 333 10.66 -54.84 -40.37
C TRP A 333 11.31 -54.06 -41.54
N PRO A 334 10.96 -54.19 -42.84
CA PRO A 334 11.69 -53.47 -43.90
C PRO A 334 11.42 -51.96 -43.92
N LEU A 335 10.43 -51.46 -43.19
CA LEU A 335 10.11 -50.03 -43.12
C LEU A 335 10.91 -49.26 -42.06
N VAL A 336 11.50 -49.98 -41.08
CA VAL A 336 12.33 -49.37 -40.02
C VAL A 336 13.75 -49.13 -40.53
N VAL A 337 14.30 -50.08 -41.30
CA VAL A 337 15.67 -50.02 -41.84
C VAL A 337 15.81 -48.87 -42.86
N THR A 338 14.79 -48.63 -43.70
CA THR A 338 14.78 -47.53 -44.67
C THR A 338 14.69 -46.16 -44.00
N LEU A 339 13.94 -46.04 -42.90
CA LEU A 339 13.85 -44.82 -42.09
C LEU A 339 15.16 -44.52 -41.33
N ALA A 340 15.86 -45.55 -40.85
CA ALA A 340 17.17 -45.40 -40.22
C ALA A 340 18.25 -44.94 -41.21
N LEU A 341 18.21 -45.41 -42.46
CA LEU A 341 19.23 -45.06 -43.46
C LEU A 341 19.18 -43.59 -43.91
N SER A 342 17.99 -42.98 -44.01
CA SER A 342 17.86 -41.58 -44.44
C SER A 342 18.44 -40.59 -43.42
N ALA A 343 18.34 -40.90 -42.12
CA ALA A 343 18.93 -40.09 -41.05
C ALA A 343 20.46 -39.98 -41.16
N VAL A 344 21.16 -41.06 -41.53
CA VAL A 344 22.62 -41.08 -41.66
C VAL A 344 23.11 -40.29 -42.89
N VAL A 345 22.34 -40.31 -43.99
CA VAL A 345 22.64 -39.53 -45.19
C VAL A 345 22.40 -38.02 -44.96
N GLY A 346 21.36 -37.65 -44.20
CA GLY A 346 21.10 -36.25 -43.85
C GLY A 346 22.22 -35.61 -43.03
N ILE A 347 22.77 -36.34 -42.05
CA ILE A 347 23.83 -35.84 -41.15
C ILE A 347 25.16 -35.66 -41.91
N SER A 348 25.52 -36.59 -42.79
CA SER A 348 26.77 -36.48 -43.56
C SER A 348 26.75 -35.36 -44.61
N LEU A 349 25.59 -35.10 -45.24
CA LEU A 349 25.45 -33.99 -46.19
C LEU A 349 25.48 -32.60 -45.50
N GLY A 350 24.95 -32.51 -44.27
CA GLY A 350 24.98 -31.29 -43.47
C GLY A 350 26.39 -30.83 -43.10
N TRP A 351 27.29 -31.75 -42.75
CA TRP A 351 28.70 -31.44 -42.46
C TRP A 351 29.47 -30.93 -43.68
N TRP A 352 29.13 -31.38 -44.90
CA TRP A 352 29.81 -30.92 -46.11
C TRP A 352 29.43 -29.49 -46.51
N LEU A 353 28.17 -29.09 -46.31
CA LEU A 353 27.67 -27.76 -46.69
C LEU A 353 28.03 -26.65 -45.69
N LEU A 354 28.25 -26.95 -44.41
CA LEU A 354 28.78 -25.97 -43.43
C LEU A 354 30.29 -25.72 -43.58
N GLY A 355 31.01 -26.49 -44.39
CA GLY A 355 32.46 -26.38 -44.57
C GLY A 355 32.96 -25.19 -45.41
N ARG A 356 32.09 -24.28 -45.87
CA ARG A 356 32.45 -23.18 -46.80
C ARG A 356 31.70 -21.85 -46.57
N SER A 357 31.86 -21.24 -45.40
CA SER A 357 31.76 -19.78 -45.26
C SER A 357 32.66 -19.29 -44.12
N SER A 358 33.65 -18.45 -44.47
CA SER A 358 34.61 -17.91 -43.50
C SER A 358 34.07 -16.69 -42.77
N ALA A 359 34.18 -16.69 -41.45
CA ALA A 359 34.08 -15.50 -40.60
C ALA A 359 35.39 -15.37 -39.77
N PRO A 360 35.84 -14.16 -39.45
CA PRO A 360 37.20 -13.94 -38.91
C PRO A 360 37.34 -14.38 -37.45
N SER A 361 38.57 -14.73 -37.08
CA SER A 361 38.95 -15.14 -35.73
C SER A 361 39.00 -13.96 -34.76
N ASP A 362 38.48 -14.17 -33.55
CA ASP A 362 39.02 -13.51 -32.36
C ASP A 362 39.01 -14.54 -31.21
N THR A 363 40.18 -15.09 -30.91
CA THR A 363 40.30 -16.36 -30.17
C THR A 363 40.57 -16.12 -28.69
N GLN A 364 39.52 -16.10 -27.87
CA GLN A 364 39.69 -16.33 -26.43
C GLN A 364 40.05 -17.81 -26.22
N ALA A 365 41.31 -18.07 -25.89
CA ALA A 365 41.81 -19.42 -25.68
C ALA A 365 41.20 -20.06 -24.42
N GLU A 366 40.86 -21.35 -24.51
CA GLU A 366 40.53 -22.15 -23.34
C GLU A 366 41.78 -22.30 -22.45
N VAL A 367 41.81 -21.55 -21.35
CA VAL A 367 42.70 -21.89 -20.23
C VAL A 367 42.15 -23.16 -19.59
N PRO A 368 42.95 -24.23 -19.42
CA PRO A 368 42.47 -25.46 -18.79
C PRO A 368 41.92 -25.21 -17.39
N LEU A 369 40.90 -25.99 -16.99
CA LEU A 369 40.31 -25.94 -15.64
C LEU A 369 41.34 -26.36 -14.56
N GLN A 370 42.16 -25.41 -14.14
CA GLN A 370 42.88 -25.50 -12.87
C GLN A 370 41.85 -25.55 -11.74
N GLN A 371 41.93 -26.60 -10.92
CA GLN A 371 41.06 -26.78 -9.76
C GLN A 371 41.43 -25.76 -8.68
N LEU A 372 40.81 -24.58 -8.75
CA LEU A 372 40.77 -23.62 -7.65
C LEU A 372 39.85 -24.18 -6.55
N PRO A 373 40.21 -24.02 -5.26
CA PRO A 373 39.41 -24.55 -4.16
C PRO A 373 38.05 -23.83 -4.09
N SER A 374 36.98 -24.61 -3.98
CA SER A 374 35.60 -24.11 -3.85
C SER A 374 35.40 -23.38 -2.52
N SER A 375 35.45 -22.04 -2.52
CA SER A 375 35.22 -21.21 -1.33
C SER A 375 33.73 -20.96 -1.01
N LEU A 376 32.84 -21.24 -1.95
CA LEU A 376 31.39 -21.20 -1.74
C LEU A 376 30.90 -22.53 -1.11
N PRO A 377 30.09 -22.49 -0.04
CA PRO A 377 29.43 -23.67 0.50
C PRO A 377 28.57 -24.38 -0.57
N PRO A 378 28.48 -25.73 -0.58
CA PRO A 378 27.71 -26.46 -1.58
C PRO A 378 26.26 -25.97 -1.75
N ALA A 379 25.58 -25.64 -0.64
CA ALA A 379 24.22 -25.11 -0.66
C ALA A 379 24.08 -23.74 -1.38
N GLU A 380 25.11 -22.88 -1.36
CA GLU A 380 25.10 -21.62 -2.10
C GLU A 380 25.26 -21.87 -3.62
N VAL A 381 26.02 -22.91 -3.99
CA VAL A 381 26.16 -23.36 -5.39
C VAL A 381 24.85 -23.95 -5.91
N ASP A 382 24.20 -24.82 -5.12
CA ASP A 382 22.90 -25.42 -5.46
C ASP A 382 21.81 -24.35 -5.64
N GLN A 383 21.70 -23.38 -4.72
CA GLN A 383 20.76 -22.26 -4.84
C GLN A 383 21.01 -21.45 -6.11
N ARG A 384 22.28 -21.11 -6.42
CA ARG A 384 22.63 -20.35 -7.62
C ARG A 384 22.32 -21.14 -8.90
N GLN A 385 22.48 -22.47 -8.88
CA GLN A 385 22.11 -23.33 -10.00
C GLN A 385 20.59 -23.47 -10.17
N GLN A 386 19.83 -23.54 -9.06
CA GLN A 386 18.36 -23.53 -9.08
C GLN A 386 17.81 -22.23 -9.69
N LEU A 387 18.32 -21.06 -9.28
CA LEU A 387 17.99 -19.76 -9.85
C LEU A 387 18.24 -19.73 -11.37
N LEU A 388 19.40 -20.20 -11.83
CA LEU A 388 19.74 -20.24 -13.26
C LEU A 388 18.87 -21.22 -14.06
N ASN A 389 18.44 -22.33 -13.45
CA ASN A 389 17.48 -23.26 -14.05
C ASN A 389 16.08 -22.63 -14.15
N ARG A 390 15.61 -21.92 -13.11
CA ARG A 390 14.30 -21.24 -13.10
C ARG A 390 14.25 -20.10 -14.11
N LEU A 391 15.28 -19.25 -14.18
CA LEU A 391 15.40 -18.22 -15.22
C LEU A 391 15.36 -18.79 -16.65
N ARG A 392 15.97 -19.96 -16.88
CA ARG A 392 15.91 -20.67 -18.17
C ARG A 392 14.49 -21.17 -18.48
N ALA A 393 13.79 -21.76 -17.50
CA ALA A 393 12.41 -22.19 -17.65
C ALA A 393 11.44 -21.02 -17.91
N LEU A 394 11.72 -19.85 -17.32
CA LEU A 394 10.98 -18.60 -17.53
C LEU A 394 11.35 -17.85 -18.82
N GLN A 395 12.33 -18.35 -19.58
CA GLN A 395 12.89 -17.74 -20.80
C GLN A 395 13.48 -16.32 -20.59
N VAL A 396 13.90 -15.97 -19.38
CA VAL A 396 14.41 -14.64 -19.03
C VAL A 396 15.89 -14.51 -19.39
N ASN A 397 16.30 -13.36 -19.92
CA ASN A 397 17.72 -13.10 -20.20
C ASN A 397 18.55 -13.04 -18.90
N ARG A 398 19.36 -14.09 -18.67
CA ARG A 398 20.28 -14.23 -17.53
C ARG A 398 21.17 -12.99 -17.34
N GLY A 399 21.76 -12.48 -18.42
CA GLY A 399 22.74 -11.39 -18.35
C GLY A 399 22.11 -10.04 -17.94
N TRP A 400 20.85 -9.82 -18.32
CA TRP A 400 20.07 -8.69 -17.83
C TRP A 400 19.58 -8.91 -16.40
N PHE A 401 19.06 -10.11 -16.08
CA PHE A 401 18.49 -10.39 -14.76
C PHE A 401 19.53 -10.29 -13.63
N LEU A 402 20.75 -10.82 -13.84
CA LEU A 402 21.83 -10.68 -12.85
C LEU A 402 22.15 -9.20 -12.60
N LYS A 403 22.28 -8.39 -13.67
CA LYS A 403 22.47 -6.94 -13.54
C LYS A 403 21.33 -6.25 -12.80
N LEU A 404 20.09 -6.73 -12.91
CA LEU A 404 18.94 -6.19 -12.16
C LEU A 404 19.10 -6.41 -10.65
N VAL A 405 19.43 -7.63 -10.22
CA VAL A 405 19.69 -7.94 -8.82
C VAL A 405 20.91 -7.16 -8.31
N ASP A 406 22.01 -7.16 -9.07
CA ASP A 406 23.23 -6.38 -8.77
C ASP A 406 22.90 -4.88 -8.57
N SER A 407 22.13 -4.28 -9.49
CA SER A 407 21.74 -2.87 -9.42
C SER A 407 20.84 -2.55 -8.21
N SER A 408 20.08 -3.53 -7.72
CA SER A 408 19.22 -3.37 -6.55
C SER A 408 19.99 -3.49 -5.25
N LEU A 409 20.92 -4.45 -5.18
CA LEU A 409 21.85 -4.56 -4.05
C LEU A 409 22.70 -3.29 -3.91
N LEU A 410 23.25 -2.78 -5.02
CA LEU A 410 24.03 -1.54 -4.99
C LEU A 410 23.19 -0.30 -4.64
N ALA A 411 21.90 -0.27 -5.01
CA ALA A 411 20.98 0.79 -4.58
C ALA A 411 20.58 0.69 -3.09
N GLN A 412 20.62 -0.50 -2.51
CA GLN A 412 20.36 -0.74 -1.09
C GLN A 412 21.59 -0.48 -0.20
N PHE A 413 22.80 -0.61 -0.75
CA PHE A 413 24.07 -0.40 -0.03
C PHE A 413 25.00 0.62 -0.75
N PRO A 414 24.57 1.89 -0.91
CA PRO A 414 25.35 2.91 -1.61
C PRO A 414 26.73 3.17 -0.98
N GLU A 415 26.84 3.00 0.35
CA GLU A 415 28.08 3.13 1.13
C GLU A 415 29.27 2.30 0.60
N ARG A 416 29.01 1.21 -0.13
CA ARG A 416 30.05 0.32 -0.68
C ARG A 416 30.60 0.77 -2.04
N GLY A 417 30.22 1.95 -2.55
CA GLY A 417 30.85 2.58 -3.71
C GLY A 417 30.81 1.76 -5.00
N GLY A 418 29.80 0.89 -5.17
CA GLY A 418 29.67 -0.01 -6.32
C GLY A 418 30.27 -1.42 -6.15
N ARG A 419 30.86 -1.76 -5.00
CA ARG A 419 31.48 -3.09 -4.77
C ARG A 419 30.43 -4.19 -4.48
N LEU A 420 30.24 -5.07 -5.46
CA LEU A 420 29.46 -6.32 -5.34
C LEU A 420 30.08 -7.32 -4.35
N PRO A 421 29.32 -8.34 -3.89
CA PRO A 421 29.81 -9.38 -2.97
C PRO A 421 30.84 -10.29 -3.65
N GLY A 422 31.95 -10.58 -2.96
CA GLY A 422 32.89 -11.62 -3.37
C GLY A 422 32.57 -13.01 -2.77
N ASP A 423 33.37 -14.00 -3.14
CA ASP A 423 33.26 -15.39 -2.67
C ASP A 423 33.96 -15.65 -1.32
N GLY A 424 34.35 -14.58 -0.60
CA GLY A 424 34.92 -14.64 0.75
C GLY A 424 33.86 -14.83 1.84
N LEU A 425 34.26 -15.35 3.01
CA LEU A 425 33.33 -15.59 4.12
C LEU A 425 32.71 -14.29 4.68
N GLU A 426 33.45 -13.18 4.62
CA GLU A 426 33.00 -11.86 5.09
C GLU A 426 31.81 -11.31 4.30
N ASP A 427 31.75 -11.56 2.99
CA ASP A 427 30.65 -11.13 2.11
C ASP A 427 29.46 -12.12 2.11
N ALA A 428 29.51 -13.22 2.88
CA ALA A 428 28.44 -14.22 2.94
C ALA A 428 27.06 -13.66 3.35
N PRO A 429 26.93 -12.69 4.30
CA PRO A 429 25.65 -12.03 4.57
C PRO A 429 25.11 -11.27 3.35
N LEU A 430 25.98 -10.62 2.57
CA LEU A 430 25.58 -9.91 1.36
C LEU A 430 25.16 -10.86 0.23
N ARG A 431 25.77 -12.05 0.13
CA ARG A 431 25.30 -13.09 -0.79
C ARG A 431 23.91 -13.63 -0.44
N ARG A 432 23.54 -13.69 0.86
CA ARG A 432 22.16 -14.01 1.27
C ARG A 432 21.18 -12.92 0.83
N VAL A 433 21.48 -11.65 1.09
CA VAL A 433 20.62 -10.52 0.64
C VAL A 433 20.53 -10.47 -0.89
N TRP A 434 21.61 -10.79 -1.62
CA TRP A 434 21.56 -10.94 -3.08
C TRP A 434 20.62 -12.08 -3.52
N ASN A 435 20.66 -13.24 -2.86
CA ASN A 435 19.74 -14.37 -3.14
C ASN A 435 18.28 -14.01 -2.81
N GLU A 436 18.03 -13.33 -1.71
CA GLU A 436 16.70 -12.82 -1.32
C GLU A 436 16.16 -11.85 -2.38
N LEU A 437 16.95 -10.83 -2.77
CA LEU A 437 16.61 -9.91 -3.86
C LEU A 437 16.41 -10.62 -5.21
N ALA A 438 17.13 -11.72 -5.47
CA ALA A 438 16.97 -12.48 -6.71
C ALA A 438 15.62 -13.20 -6.77
N GLU A 439 15.17 -13.85 -5.70
CA GLU A 439 13.82 -14.45 -5.65
C GLU A 439 12.73 -13.36 -5.67
N ASP A 440 12.93 -12.24 -4.97
CA ASP A 440 11.99 -11.11 -4.96
C ASP A 440 11.79 -10.48 -6.36
N TRP A 441 12.86 -10.37 -7.15
CA TRP A 441 12.76 -9.96 -8.56
C TRP A 441 12.17 -11.04 -9.46
N LEU A 442 12.45 -12.30 -9.19
CA LEU A 442 11.97 -13.41 -9.99
C LEU A 442 10.45 -13.58 -9.85
N VAL A 443 9.90 -13.47 -8.63
CA VAL A 443 8.44 -13.46 -8.38
C VAL A 443 7.75 -12.32 -9.15
N ARG A 444 8.37 -11.13 -9.21
CA ARG A 444 7.84 -10.00 -10.01
C ARG A 444 7.83 -10.31 -11.51
N VAL A 445 8.91 -10.88 -12.04
CA VAL A 445 8.99 -11.30 -13.46
C VAL A 445 8.03 -12.45 -13.78
N GLU A 446 7.75 -13.33 -12.82
CA GLU A 446 6.74 -14.39 -12.93
C GLU A 446 5.29 -13.87 -13.08
N THR A 447 5.02 -12.58 -12.84
CA THR A 447 3.70 -11.96 -13.11
C THR A 447 3.49 -11.54 -14.57
N LEU A 448 4.56 -11.32 -15.34
CA LEU A 448 4.48 -10.85 -16.74
C LEU A 448 4.01 -11.95 -17.69
N PRO A 449 3.33 -11.64 -18.81
CA PRO A 449 3.11 -12.60 -19.91
C PRO A 449 4.43 -13.16 -20.48
N LEU A 450 4.43 -14.44 -20.90
CA LEU A 450 5.62 -15.12 -21.46
C LEU A 450 6.22 -14.39 -22.66
N SER A 451 5.38 -13.78 -23.50
CA SER A 451 5.76 -12.95 -24.65
C SER A 451 6.56 -11.70 -24.30
N LEU A 452 6.46 -11.21 -23.05
CA LEU A 452 7.24 -10.09 -22.55
C LEU A 452 8.46 -10.56 -21.76
N ARG A 453 8.37 -11.68 -21.00
CA ARG A 453 9.52 -12.28 -20.28
C ARG A 453 10.69 -12.57 -21.22
N SER A 454 10.42 -13.16 -22.38
CA SER A 454 11.44 -13.51 -23.37
C SER A 454 12.07 -12.31 -24.10
N ARG A 455 11.46 -11.11 -23.98
CA ARG A 455 12.01 -9.84 -24.50
C ARG A 455 12.78 -9.02 -23.46
N LEU A 456 12.73 -9.38 -22.16
CA LEU A 456 13.43 -8.64 -21.11
C LEU A 456 14.95 -8.64 -21.35
N GLY A 457 15.56 -7.45 -21.36
CA GLY A 457 16.96 -7.26 -21.75
C GLY A 457 17.16 -7.01 -23.26
N GLY A 458 16.09 -6.98 -24.05
CA GLY A 458 16.08 -6.69 -25.49
C GLY A 458 15.03 -5.66 -25.92
N PHE A 459 14.37 -4.96 -24.99
CA PHE A 459 13.51 -3.81 -25.31
C PHE A 459 14.35 -2.57 -25.60
N SER A 460 13.98 -1.83 -26.64
CA SER A 460 14.65 -0.60 -27.08
C SER A 460 13.82 0.65 -26.79
N ALA A 461 14.44 1.83 -26.85
CA ALA A 461 13.69 3.09 -26.87
C ALA A 461 12.75 3.20 -28.09
N GLY A 462 13.14 2.61 -29.23
CA GLY A 462 12.34 2.57 -30.45
C GLY A 462 11.02 1.79 -30.31
N ASP A 463 10.98 0.73 -29.48
CA ASP A 463 9.74 0.03 -29.14
C ASP A 463 8.73 0.99 -28.48
N TRP A 464 9.20 1.76 -27.50
CA TRP A 464 8.39 2.75 -26.81
C TRP A 464 7.98 3.90 -27.74
N GLU A 465 8.91 4.47 -28.50
CA GLU A 465 8.65 5.61 -29.38
C GLU A 465 7.65 5.26 -30.49
N ALA A 466 7.77 4.08 -31.11
CA ALA A 466 6.80 3.62 -32.10
C ALA A 466 5.40 3.35 -31.49
N GLN A 467 5.33 2.87 -30.24
CA GLN A 467 4.08 2.69 -29.50
C GLN A 467 3.44 4.05 -29.17
N GLN A 468 4.25 5.01 -28.71
CA GLN A 468 3.85 6.37 -28.34
C GLN A 468 3.36 7.16 -29.56
N GLN A 469 4.08 7.12 -30.69
CA GLN A 469 3.67 7.77 -31.95
C GLN A 469 2.34 7.23 -32.47
N ARG A 470 2.12 5.91 -32.41
CA ARG A 470 0.88 5.26 -32.86
C ARG A 470 -0.35 5.69 -32.07
N LEU A 471 -0.19 5.99 -30.78
CA LEU A 471 -1.26 6.46 -29.90
C LEU A 471 -1.43 7.99 -29.94
N ALA A 472 -0.35 8.74 -30.19
CA ALA A 472 -0.42 10.16 -30.50
C ALA A 472 -1.21 10.41 -31.80
N GLY A 473 -1.02 9.57 -32.83
CA GLY A 473 -1.86 9.56 -34.04
C GLY A 473 -3.33 9.19 -33.81
N GLN A 474 -3.70 8.76 -32.59
CA GLN A 474 -5.08 8.50 -32.15
C GLN A 474 -5.55 9.53 -31.10
N GLY A 475 -4.82 10.62 -30.92
CA GLY A 475 -5.21 11.75 -30.06
C GLY A 475 -4.81 11.62 -28.58
N LEU A 476 -3.94 10.69 -28.19
CA LEU A 476 -3.42 10.64 -26.81
C LEU A 476 -2.07 11.36 -26.69
N SER A 477 -1.95 12.26 -25.73
CA SER A 477 -0.74 13.06 -25.53
C SER A 477 0.42 12.23 -24.94
N PRO A 478 1.67 12.38 -25.44
CA PRO A 478 2.84 11.69 -24.88
C PRO A 478 3.09 11.87 -23.37
N PRO A 479 2.81 13.04 -22.73
CA PRO A 479 2.91 13.17 -21.28
C PRO A 479 1.93 12.24 -20.53
N VAL A 480 0.66 12.22 -20.94
CA VAL A 480 -0.38 11.41 -20.30
C VAL A 480 -0.12 9.91 -20.50
N LEU A 481 0.37 9.51 -21.68
CA LEU A 481 0.78 8.11 -21.95
C LEU A 481 1.92 7.65 -21.01
N ARG A 482 2.94 8.49 -20.78
CA ARG A 482 4.02 8.18 -19.83
C ARG A 482 3.51 8.07 -18.40
N GLN A 483 2.62 8.96 -17.97
CA GLN A 483 2.07 8.94 -16.60
C GLN A 483 1.15 7.72 -16.37
N LEU A 484 0.32 7.35 -17.36
CA LEU A 484 -0.49 6.13 -17.34
C LEU A 484 0.38 4.87 -17.16
N VAL A 485 1.44 4.75 -17.97
CA VAL A 485 2.36 3.60 -17.93
C VAL A 485 3.15 3.56 -16.63
N SER A 486 3.69 4.70 -16.17
CA SER A 486 4.45 4.76 -14.92
C SER A 486 3.61 4.46 -13.68
N GLY A 487 2.30 4.74 -13.69
CA GLY A 487 1.36 4.25 -12.68
C GLY A 487 1.27 2.72 -12.68
N ASN A 488 0.89 2.12 -13.81
CA ASN A 488 0.76 0.66 -13.92
C ASN A 488 2.09 -0.09 -13.66
N ALA A 489 3.23 0.50 -14.03
CA ALA A 489 4.56 -0.06 -13.80
C ALA A 489 4.96 -0.10 -12.31
N GLN A 490 4.29 0.68 -11.45
CA GLN A 490 4.64 0.79 -10.02
C GLN A 490 4.41 -0.52 -9.25
N ASN A 491 3.54 -1.41 -9.76
CA ASN A 491 3.37 -2.78 -9.26
C ASN A 491 4.63 -3.67 -9.49
N LEU A 492 5.39 -3.43 -10.56
CA LEU A 492 6.67 -4.12 -10.82
C LEU A 492 7.85 -3.37 -10.18
N LEU A 493 7.78 -2.04 -10.14
CA LEU A 493 8.84 -1.12 -9.70
C LEU A 493 8.36 -0.24 -8.52
N PRO A 494 8.16 -0.81 -7.31
CA PRO A 494 7.75 -0.04 -6.14
C PRO A 494 8.83 0.95 -5.70
N GLY A 495 8.44 1.93 -4.86
CA GLY A 495 9.37 2.89 -4.26
C GLY A 495 9.83 4.06 -5.14
N ARG A 496 9.53 4.06 -6.45
CA ARG A 496 9.71 5.25 -7.31
C ARG A 496 8.39 5.96 -7.60
N ALA A 497 8.38 7.29 -7.45
CA ALA A 497 7.28 8.13 -7.89
C ALA A 497 7.28 8.24 -9.43
N GLY A 498 6.21 7.79 -10.08
CA GLY A 498 6.16 7.53 -11.52
C GLY A 498 6.09 8.76 -12.45
N LYS A 499 7.09 9.66 -12.40
CA LYS A 499 7.26 10.75 -13.38
C LYS A 499 8.23 10.41 -14.51
N ASP A 500 9.35 9.78 -14.18
CA ASP A 500 10.48 9.58 -15.11
C ASP A 500 10.69 8.11 -15.52
N ILE A 501 11.24 7.91 -16.72
CA ILE A 501 11.62 6.58 -17.22
C ILE A 501 12.87 6.12 -16.46
N PRO A 502 12.86 4.94 -15.80
CA PRO A 502 13.97 4.52 -14.96
C PRO A 502 15.26 4.23 -15.76
N PRO A 503 16.44 4.23 -15.09
CA PRO A 503 17.70 3.81 -15.70
C PRO A 503 17.68 2.31 -16.03
N GLU A 504 18.58 1.90 -16.94
CA GLU A 504 18.92 0.48 -17.07
C GLU A 504 19.55 -0.04 -15.77
N PRO A 505 19.30 -1.29 -15.35
CA PRO A 505 18.55 -2.35 -16.05
C PRO A 505 17.02 -2.32 -15.81
N GLN A 506 16.55 -1.47 -14.90
CA GLN A 506 15.15 -1.44 -14.43
C GLN A 506 14.18 -0.94 -15.53
N ARG A 507 14.69 -0.18 -16.49
CA ARG A 507 13.98 0.28 -17.70
C ARG A 507 13.31 -0.83 -18.49
N GLN A 508 13.90 -2.02 -18.56
CA GLN A 508 13.33 -3.16 -19.29
C GLN A 508 11.99 -3.62 -18.69
N LEU A 509 11.81 -3.54 -17.37
CA LEU A 509 10.53 -3.82 -16.71
C LEU A 509 9.51 -2.70 -16.97
N TRP A 510 9.96 -1.44 -17.04
CA TRP A 510 9.09 -0.32 -17.42
C TRP A 510 8.62 -0.46 -18.87
N TYR A 511 9.47 -0.88 -19.81
CA TYR A 511 9.07 -1.18 -21.20
C TYR A 511 8.13 -2.39 -21.30
N ALA A 512 8.32 -3.45 -20.50
CA ALA A 512 7.36 -4.55 -20.42
C ALA A 512 5.98 -4.09 -19.89
N ALA A 513 5.95 -3.31 -18.81
CA ALA A 513 4.72 -2.70 -18.30
C ALA A 513 4.06 -1.75 -19.30
N ALA A 514 4.87 -1.02 -20.08
CA ALA A 514 4.42 -0.15 -21.17
C ALA A 514 3.73 -0.94 -22.27
N GLN A 515 4.35 -2.02 -22.78
CA GLN A 515 3.76 -2.85 -23.80
C GLN A 515 2.46 -3.51 -23.30
N GLN A 516 2.48 -4.12 -22.10
CA GLN A 516 1.28 -4.73 -21.49
C GLN A 516 0.13 -3.73 -21.26
N THR A 517 0.45 -2.51 -20.82
CA THR A 517 -0.55 -1.44 -20.62
C THR A 517 -1.17 -1.01 -21.95
N LEU A 518 -0.32 -0.76 -22.96
CA LEU A 518 -0.74 -0.12 -24.20
C LEU A 518 -1.32 -1.09 -25.24
N GLU A 519 -1.01 -2.39 -25.17
CA GLU A 519 -1.71 -3.43 -25.95
C GLU A 519 -3.18 -3.59 -25.51
N ASN A 520 -3.46 -3.36 -24.22
CA ASN A 520 -4.82 -3.44 -23.67
C ASN A 520 -5.59 -2.10 -23.71
N LEU A 521 -4.96 -1.02 -24.18
CA LEU A 521 -5.55 0.32 -24.19
C LEU A 521 -6.49 0.51 -25.39
N ARG A 522 -7.79 0.26 -25.17
CA ARG A 522 -8.85 0.61 -26.13
C ARG A 522 -9.18 2.11 -26.05
N ILE A 523 -8.92 2.84 -27.13
CA ILE A 523 -9.28 4.25 -27.26
C ILE A 523 -10.75 4.35 -27.69
N GLU A 524 -11.63 4.47 -26.72
CA GLU A 524 -13.03 4.84 -26.93
C GLU A 524 -13.15 6.36 -26.76
N SER A 525 -13.18 7.10 -27.87
CA SER A 525 -13.41 8.56 -27.86
C SER A 525 -14.85 8.85 -27.41
N ILE A 526 -14.99 9.54 -26.28
CA ILE A 526 -16.31 9.87 -25.73
C ILE A 526 -16.77 11.20 -26.33
N GLU A 527 -17.61 11.12 -27.36
CA GLU A 527 -18.31 12.30 -27.89
C GLU A 527 -19.52 12.64 -27.01
N VAL A 528 -19.69 13.93 -26.67
CA VAL A 528 -20.79 14.41 -25.83
C VAL A 528 -21.57 15.45 -26.62
N ALA A 529 -22.85 15.18 -26.85
CA ALA A 529 -23.75 16.14 -27.49
C ALA A 529 -24.02 17.31 -26.52
N PRO A 530 -24.27 18.54 -27.02
CA PRO A 530 -24.70 19.65 -26.17
C PRO A 530 -25.93 19.27 -25.32
N GLU A 531 -25.97 19.77 -24.09
CA GLU A 531 -27.12 19.69 -23.17
C GLU A 531 -27.52 18.27 -22.71
N GLN A 532 -26.88 17.21 -23.19
CA GLN A 532 -27.14 15.83 -22.75
C GLN A 532 -26.06 15.31 -21.79
N ALA A 533 -26.49 14.77 -20.65
CA ALA A 533 -25.59 14.13 -19.69
C ALA A 533 -25.28 12.68 -20.12
N ARG A 534 -24.00 12.39 -20.42
CA ARG A 534 -23.52 11.04 -20.79
C ARG A 534 -22.79 10.41 -19.59
N ILE A 535 -23.19 9.20 -19.20
CA ILE A 535 -22.53 8.42 -18.15
C ILE A 535 -21.66 7.33 -18.79
N VAL A 536 -20.42 7.17 -18.33
CA VAL A 536 -19.48 6.15 -18.78
C VAL A 536 -18.91 5.42 -17.56
N SER A 537 -19.02 4.09 -17.54
CA SER A 537 -18.58 3.26 -16.41
C SER A 537 -17.36 2.41 -16.78
N ALA A 538 -16.39 2.28 -15.87
CA ALA A 538 -15.19 1.49 -16.09
C ALA A 538 -14.68 0.85 -14.79
N ARG A 539 -13.89 -0.24 -14.91
CA ARG A 539 -13.16 -0.84 -13.78
C ARG A 539 -11.65 -0.58 -13.93
N ILE A 540 -10.98 -0.27 -12.82
CA ILE A 540 -9.54 0.00 -12.74
C ILE A 540 -8.94 -0.95 -11.68
N GLN A 541 -7.80 -1.58 -12.01
CA GLN A 541 -7.12 -2.54 -11.14
C GLN A 541 -6.40 -1.86 -9.96
N ALA A 542 -5.96 -2.64 -8.98
CA ALA A 542 -5.14 -2.14 -7.86
C ALA A 542 -3.80 -1.56 -8.36
N GLY A 543 -3.42 -0.38 -7.87
CA GLY A 543 -2.25 0.37 -8.37
C GLY A 543 -2.31 0.77 -9.86
N GLY A 544 -3.46 0.57 -10.51
CA GLY A 544 -3.62 0.77 -11.96
C GLY A 544 -4.20 2.15 -12.31
N ALA A 545 -4.08 2.52 -13.58
CA ALA A 545 -4.68 3.74 -14.12
C ALA A 545 -5.32 3.53 -15.50
N ARG A 546 -6.20 4.45 -15.90
CA ARG A 546 -6.88 4.46 -17.21
C ARG A 546 -7.14 5.90 -17.68
N VAL A 547 -7.04 6.11 -18.99
CA VAL A 547 -7.30 7.41 -19.67
C VAL A 547 -8.62 7.35 -20.42
N PHE A 548 -9.35 8.48 -20.39
CA PHE A 548 -10.62 8.69 -21.09
C PHE A 548 -10.49 9.97 -21.96
N PRO A 549 -10.34 9.82 -23.29
CA PRO A 549 -10.36 10.95 -24.21
C PRO A 549 -11.82 11.35 -24.51
N ILE A 550 -12.16 12.60 -24.22
CA ILE A 550 -13.50 13.18 -24.37
C ILE A 550 -13.42 14.25 -25.45
N ARG A 551 -14.29 14.20 -26.46
CA ARG A 551 -14.40 15.27 -27.47
C ARG A 551 -15.44 16.29 -27.04
N VAL A 552 -15.09 17.57 -27.15
CA VAL A 552 -15.92 18.71 -26.71
C VAL A 552 -16.03 19.72 -27.86
N PRO A 553 -17.24 20.22 -28.19
CA PRO A 553 -17.41 21.32 -29.15
C PRO A 553 -16.66 22.58 -28.71
N LYS A 554 -16.02 23.30 -29.66
CA LYS A 554 -15.23 24.50 -29.33
C LYS A 554 -16.09 25.58 -28.67
N GLY A 555 -15.57 26.17 -27.60
CA GLY A 555 -16.23 27.26 -26.87
C GLY A 555 -17.31 26.83 -25.87
N TYR A 556 -17.62 25.55 -25.77
CA TYR A 556 -18.51 25.01 -24.72
C TYR A 556 -17.73 24.68 -23.44
N ARG A 557 -18.45 24.59 -22.32
CA ARG A 557 -17.94 24.19 -21.00
C ARG A 557 -18.17 22.70 -20.78
N LEU A 558 -17.19 22.02 -20.19
CA LEU A 558 -17.31 20.61 -19.81
C LEU A 558 -17.46 20.46 -18.30
N SER A 559 -18.66 20.12 -17.84
CA SER A 559 -18.93 19.69 -16.47
C SER A 559 -18.67 18.18 -16.36
N LEU A 560 -17.65 17.80 -15.60
CA LEU A 560 -17.21 16.42 -15.37
C LEU A 560 -17.41 16.06 -13.89
N GLY A 561 -18.30 15.12 -13.60
CA GLY A 561 -18.36 14.45 -12.30
C GLY A 561 -17.73 13.07 -12.39
N VAL A 562 -16.63 12.82 -11.67
CA VAL A 562 -16.08 11.45 -11.55
C VAL A 562 -16.44 10.90 -10.17
N ASN A 563 -17.08 9.73 -10.15
CA ASN A 563 -17.41 8.99 -8.94
C ASN A 563 -16.66 7.64 -8.94
N GLY A 564 -16.27 7.15 -7.77
CA GLY A 564 -15.46 5.93 -7.59
C GLY A 564 -15.03 5.75 -6.14
N SER A 565 -14.05 4.88 -5.86
CA SER A 565 -13.56 4.67 -4.49
C SER A 565 -12.73 5.88 -3.97
N PRO A 566 -12.70 6.14 -2.65
CA PRO A 566 -11.94 7.27 -2.08
C PRO A 566 -10.41 7.18 -2.24
N LEU A 567 -9.89 6.03 -2.69
CA LEU A 567 -8.47 5.80 -2.99
C LEU A 567 -8.14 6.07 -4.47
N MET A 568 -9.12 6.41 -5.30
CA MET A 568 -8.88 6.85 -6.66
C MET A 568 -8.57 8.34 -6.72
N GLN A 569 -7.73 8.72 -7.68
CA GLN A 569 -7.36 10.10 -7.96
C GLN A 569 -7.53 10.38 -9.45
N MET A 570 -8.07 11.55 -9.80
CA MET A 570 -8.10 12.02 -11.18
C MET A 570 -7.02 13.06 -11.43
N SER A 571 -6.68 13.25 -12.69
CA SER A 571 -5.99 14.43 -13.23
C SER A 571 -6.49 14.66 -14.65
N VAL A 572 -6.62 15.92 -15.06
CA VAL A 572 -7.21 16.28 -16.36
C VAL A 572 -6.26 17.15 -17.16
N TYR A 573 -6.20 16.89 -18.46
CA TYR A 573 -5.26 17.48 -19.41
C TYR A 573 -5.99 17.97 -20.66
N ASP A 574 -5.39 18.94 -21.34
CA ASP A 574 -5.84 19.43 -22.66
C ASP A 574 -5.51 18.41 -23.78
N SER A 575 -5.50 18.85 -25.05
CA SER A 575 -5.07 17.99 -26.17
C SER A 575 -3.56 17.73 -26.16
N ASN A 576 -2.77 18.72 -25.76
CA ASN A 576 -1.31 18.76 -25.82
C ASN A 576 -0.63 17.98 -24.68
N GLY A 577 -1.35 17.72 -23.58
CA GLY A 577 -0.84 17.13 -22.35
C GLY A 577 -0.50 18.16 -21.26
N THR A 578 -0.91 19.42 -21.42
CA THR A 578 -0.89 20.46 -20.38
C THR A 578 -1.87 20.08 -19.29
N GLN A 579 -1.47 20.18 -18.03
CA GLN A 579 -2.32 19.83 -16.89
C GLN A 579 -3.33 20.95 -16.60
N LEU A 580 -4.62 20.66 -16.82
CA LEU A 580 -5.75 21.54 -16.46
C LEU A 580 -6.14 21.35 -14.98
N GLU A 581 -6.09 20.11 -14.49
CA GLU A 581 -6.39 19.77 -13.10
C GLU A 581 -5.28 18.88 -12.50
N PRO A 582 -4.69 19.27 -11.34
CA PRO A 582 -3.67 18.50 -10.65
C PRO A 582 -4.19 17.13 -10.18
N LYS A 583 -3.27 16.18 -9.91
CA LYS A 583 -3.65 14.87 -9.37
C LYS A 583 -4.32 15.03 -8.01
N GLY A 584 -5.60 14.68 -7.90
CA GLY A 584 -6.44 14.96 -6.74
C GLY A 584 -7.63 13.99 -6.59
N PRO A 585 -8.40 14.09 -5.49
CA PRO A 585 -9.51 13.17 -5.22
C PRO A 585 -10.62 13.28 -6.26
N LEU A 586 -11.41 12.21 -6.39
CA LEU A 586 -12.60 12.22 -7.26
C LEU A 586 -13.61 13.27 -6.78
N ARG A 587 -14.01 14.15 -7.70
CA ARG A 587 -14.87 15.33 -7.47
C ARG A 587 -15.64 15.71 -8.73
N ARG A 588 -16.54 16.69 -8.63
CA ARG A 588 -17.05 17.41 -9.81
C ARG A 588 -16.10 18.57 -10.13
N ILE A 589 -15.74 18.72 -11.40
CA ILE A 589 -15.03 19.87 -11.96
C ILE A 589 -15.84 20.46 -13.11
N THR A 590 -15.60 21.72 -13.46
CA THR A 590 -16.13 22.34 -14.68
C THR A 590 -14.98 23.03 -15.39
N VAL A 591 -14.67 22.61 -16.62
CA VAL A 591 -13.64 23.22 -17.46
C VAL A 591 -14.27 24.39 -18.20
N GLU A 592 -13.92 25.63 -17.81
CA GLU A 592 -14.60 26.84 -18.27
C GLU A 592 -14.32 27.24 -19.73
N ARG A 593 -13.20 26.79 -20.31
CA ARG A 593 -12.92 26.98 -21.73
C ARG A 593 -12.10 25.81 -22.26
N VAL A 594 -12.67 25.10 -23.23
CA VAL A 594 -12.01 24.00 -23.94
C VAL A 594 -11.55 24.51 -25.30
N GLU A 595 -10.28 24.92 -25.39
CA GLU A 595 -9.69 25.59 -26.56
C GLU A 595 -9.48 24.63 -27.75
N ASP A 596 -8.89 23.48 -27.44
CA ASP A 596 -8.81 22.31 -28.32
C ASP A 596 -9.98 21.37 -28.07
N SER A 597 -10.58 20.80 -29.12
CA SER A 597 -11.82 20.00 -29.03
C SER A 597 -11.68 18.62 -28.37
N GLN A 598 -10.65 18.40 -27.56
CA GLN A 598 -10.43 17.16 -26.84
C GLN A 598 -9.81 17.40 -25.45
N VAL A 599 -10.39 16.75 -24.44
CA VAL A 599 -9.91 16.73 -23.05
C VAL A 599 -9.51 15.29 -22.69
N GLN A 600 -8.44 15.11 -21.94
CA GLN A 600 -7.92 13.80 -21.52
C GLN A 600 -8.04 13.66 -20.00
N VAL A 601 -8.92 12.77 -19.52
CA VAL A 601 -9.08 12.48 -18.09
C VAL A 601 -8.31 11.21 -17.75
N LEU A 602 -7.27 11.32 -16.92
CA LEU A 602 -6.53 10.19 -16.36
C LEU A 602 -7.04 9.92 -14.94
N VAL A 603 -7.51 8.69 -14.69
CA VAL A 603 -7.87 8.22 -13.35
C VAL A 603 -6.91 7.12 -12.92
N SER A 604 -6.29 7.25 -11.75
CA SER A 604 -5.54 6.18 -11.08
C SER A 604 -6.30 5.65 -9.87
N ASN A 605 -6.08 4.39 -9.56
CA ASN A 605 -6.55 3.73 -8.35
C ASN A 605 -5.34 3.44 -7.47
N ASP A 606 -5.07 4.34 -6.52
CA ASP A 606 -3.95 4.22 -5.57
C ASP A 606 -4.28 3.22 -4.44
N GLY A 607 -5.39 2.47 -4.55
CA GLY A 607 -5.85 1.46 -3.60
C GLY A 607 -5.45 0.02 -3.93
N VAL A 608 -5.59 -0.85 -2.92
CA VAL A 608 -5.13 -2.26 -2.93
C VAL A 608 -6.04 -3.25 -3.67
N ALA A 609 -7.19 -2.81 -4.18
CA ALA A 609 -8.15 -3.67 -4.86
C ALA A 609 -8.81 -2.99 -6.08
N ALA A 610 -9.35 -3.80 -6.99
CA ALA A 610 -9.88 -3.36 -8.27
C ALA A 610 -11.31 -2.78 -8.17
N ALA A 611 -11.44 -1.46 -8.19
CA ALA A 611 -12.69 -0.73 -8.03
C ALA A 611 -13.26 -0.18 -9.36
N SER A 612 -14.54 0.14 -9.35
CA SER A 612 -15.25 0.79 -10.47
C SER A 612 -15.25 2.31 -10.35
N ILE A 613 -15.43 2.97 -11.49
CA ILE A 613 -15.73 4.40 -11.61
C ILE A 613 -16.93 4.63 -12.52
N SER A 614 -17.60 5.76 -12.31
CA SER A 614 -18.61 6.33 -13.21
C SER A 614 -18.24 7.78 -13.50
N LEU A 615 -17.98 8.10 -14.77
CA LEU A 615 -17.79 9.46 -15.27
C LEU A 615 -19.14 9.99 -15.79
N THR A 616 -19.68 11.02 -15.17
CA THR A 616 -20.81 11.81 -15.67
C THR A 616 -20.27 13.03 -16.41
N LEU A 617 -20.61 13.14 -17.68
CA LEU A 617 -20.15 14.18 -18.60
C LEU A 617 -21.34 15.02 -19.05
N GLN A 618 -21.26 16.34 -18.92
CA GLN A 618 -22.28 17.28 -19.40
C GLN A 618 -21.60 18.45 -20.11
N VAL A 619 -22.07 18.79 -21.30
CA VAL A 619 -21.55 19.91 -22.10
C VAL A 619 -22.56 21.05 -22.10
N GLU A 620 -22.14 22.19 -21.56
CA GLU A 620 -22.96 23.38 -21.36
C GLU A 620 -22.51 24.52 -22.29
N ALA A 621 -23.45 25.31 -22.78
CA ALA A 621 -23.14 26.53 -23.50
C ALA A 621 -22.31 27.51 -22.63
N PRO A 622 -21.47 28.38 -23.23
CA PRO A 622 -20.99 29.56 -22.54
C PRO A 622 -22.20 30.43 -22.11
N PRO A 623 -22.13 31.14 -20.97
CA PRO A 623 -23.18 32.09 -20.62
C PRO A 623 -23.31 33.15 -21.73
N PRO A 624 -24.53 33.64 -22.02
CA PRO A 624 -24.69 34.75 -22.96
C PRO A 624 -23.90 35.96 -22.46
N GLU A 625 -23.27 36.69 -23.37
CA GLU A 625 -22.58 37.93 -23.02
C GLU A 625 -23.57 38.90 -22.34
N PRO A 626 -23.17 39.59 -21.25
CA PRO A 626 -24.03 40.57 -20.61
C PRO A 626 -24.42 41.63 -21.65
N PRO A 627 -25.69 42.06 -21.69
CA PRO A 627 -26.12 43.06 -22.67
C PRO A 627 -25.27 44.33 -22.50
N PRO A 628 -24.82 44.94 -23.61
CA PRO A 628 -23.93 46.11 -23.53
C PRO A 628 -24.59 47.22 -22.73
N GLU A 629 -23.86 47.80 -21.79
CA GLU A 629 -24.38 48.82 -20.89
C GLU A 629 -25.03 49.96 -21.69
N PRO A 630 -26.24 50.42 -21.29
CA PRO A 630 -26.91 51.50 -22.00
C PRO A 630 -26.02 52.75 -21.94
N ARG A 631 -25.71 53.32 -23.12
CA ARG A 631 -24.99 54.59 -23.19
C ARG A 631 -25.77 55.64 -22.38
N PRO A 632 -25.13 56.42 -21.51
CA PRO A 632 -25.81 57.50 -20.81
C PRO A 632 -26.35 58.50 -21.84
N GLU A 633 -27.66 58.76 -21.77
CA GLU A 633 -28.29 59.81 -22.57
C GLU A 633 -27.75 61.20 -22.17
N PRO A 634 -27.67 62.16 -23.11
CA PRO A 634 -27.11 63.48 -22.81
C PRO A 634 -27.99 64.22 -21.79
N ALA A 635 -27.40 64.58 -20.66
CA ALA A 635 -28.08 65.34 -19.62
C ALA A 635 -28.56 66.71 -20.14
N LEU A 636 -29.84 67.01 -19.89
CA LEU A 636 -30.43 68.31 -20.21
C LEU A 636 -29.79 69.41 -19.35
N THR A 637 -29.42 70.53 -19.98
CA THR A 637 -28.86 71.70 -19.31
C THR A 637 -29.94 72.64 -18.77
N GLU A 638 -29.83 73.03 -17.50
CA GLU A 638 -30.48 74.21 -16.93
C GLU A 638 -29.42 75.18 -16.34
N PRO A 639 -29.74 76.49 -16.15
CA PRO A 639 -28.76 77.56 -16.41
C PRO A 639 -28.11 78.26 -15.20
N ASP A 640 -27.18 79.16 -15.53
CA ASP A 640 -26.26 79.98 -14.72
C ASP A 640 -26.68 80.48 -13.32
N ALA A 641 -25.72 80.37 -12.38
CA ALA A 641 -25.37 81.42 -11.42
C ALA A 641 -23.85 81.38 -11.07
N PRO A 642 -23.14 82.51 -10.81
CA PRO A 642 -21.69 82.57 -11.00
C PRO A 642 -20.80 82.59 -9.73
N GLY A 643 -19.55 82.11 -9.84
CA GLY A 643 -18.51 82.23 -8.80
C GLY A 643 -17.09 81.82 -9.27
N LEU A 644 -16.20 82.81 -9.46
CA LEU A 644 -14.79 82.72 -9.90
C LEU A 644 -13.81 82.28 -8.77
N PRO A 645 -12.52 81.93 -9.02
CA PRO A 645 -11.78 81.68 -10.29
C PRO A 645 -10.91 80.37 -10.31
N LEU A 646 -10.18 80.13 -11.41
CA LEU A 646 -9.19 79.05 -11.60
C LEU A 646 -7.77 79.43 -11.16
N VAL A 647 -6.89 78.44 -10.91
CA VAL A 647 -5.56 78.25 -11.58
C VAL A 647 -5.15 76.74 -11.56
N PRO A 648 -4.07 76.22 -12.20
CA PRO A 648 -4.25 75.12 -13.18
C PRO A 648 -3.48 73.80 -12.91
N ARG A 649 -3.68 72.81 -13.81
CA ARG A 649 -2.84 71.61 -13.98
C ARG A 649 -1.92 71.75 -15.21
N THR A 650 -0.72 71.15 -15.16
CA THR A 650 0.20 70.94 -16.32
C THR A 650 1.15 69.74 -16.03
N PRO A 651 1.84 69.11 -17.02
CA PRO A 651 1.52 67.70 -17.30
C PRO A 651 2.70 66.69 -17.50
N THR A 652 2.27 65.44 -17.72
CA THR A 652 2.83 64.17 -18.28
C THR A 652 4.30 64.00 -18.77
N ALA A 653 4.80 62.76 -18.56
CA ALA A 653 5.76 61.97 -19.39
C ALA A 653 7.28 62.17 -19.17
N PRO A 654 8.20 61.26 -19.65
CA PRO A 654 8.02 59.93 -20.29
C PRO A 654 8.91 58.76 -19.72
N ASN A 655 8.85 57.59 -20.37
CA ASN A 655 9.66 56.35 -20.16
C ASN A 655 11.19 56.50 -20.40
N GLN A 656 12.01 55.62 -19.78
CA GLN A 656 13.39 55.28 -20.18
C GLN A 656 13.82 53.81 -19.78
N PRO A 657 14.95 53.25 -20.28
CA PRO A 657 15.03 51.82 -20.67
C PRO A 657 16.04 50.91 -19.90
N ILE A 658 16.41 49.77 -20.51
CA ILE A 658 17.05 48.55 -19.93
C ILE A 658 18.56 48.43 -20.26
N ARG A 659 19.35 47.74 -19.39
CA ARG A 659 20.68 47.07 -19.57
C ARG A 659 21.89 47.73 -18.85
N PRO A 660 23.01 47.01 -18.59
CA PRO A 660 23.13 45.63 -18.07
C PRO A 660 24.31 45.37 -17.07
N GLY A 661 24.21 44.30 -16.25
CA GLY A 661 25.36 43.55 -15.70
C GLY A 661 26.09 44.11 -14.47
N GLY A 662 26.94 43.28 -13.86
CA GLY A 662 27.79 43.59 -12.69
C GLY A 662 27.64 42.58 -11.54
N GLU A 663 28.75 42.18 -10.91
CA GLU A 663 28.81 41.21 -9.79
C GLU A 663 29.27 41.88 -8.47
N ALA A 664 29.03 41.19 -7.34
CA ALA A 664 29.50 41.49 -5.97
C ALA A 664 28.99 42.81 -5.34
N GLU A 665 28.54 42.90 -4.08
CA GLU A 665 29.21 42.46 -2.85
C GLU A 665 28.26 42.29 -1.63
N GLN A 666 28.73 41.53 -0.63
CA GLN A 666 28.51 41.64 0.83
C GLN A 666 27.12 42.09 1.39
N GLN A 667 26.42 41.17 2.07
CA GLN A 667 25.35 41.51 3.04
C GLN A 667 25.88 41.47 4.49
N PRO A 668 25.73 42.55 5.29
CA PRO A 668 26.05 42.54 6.72
C PRO A 668 24.87 42.13 7.62
N SER A 669 25.22 41.52 8.75
CA SER A 669 24.37 40.97 9.81
C SER A 669 23.26 41.89 10.36
N ARG A 670 22.11 41.30 10.72
CA ARG A 670 21.16 41.91 11.68
C ARG A 670 21.70 41.81 13.12
N PRO A 671 21.46 42.82 13.98
CA PRO A 671 21.81 42.75 15.40
C PRO A 671 20.83 41.89 16.21
N ALA A 672 21.29 41.40 17.37
CA ALA A 672 20.50 40.59 18.30
C ALA A 672 19.84 41.42 19.42
N ASN A 673 18.76 40.89 20.02
CA ASN A 673 18.10 41.48 21.18
C ASN A 673 18.91 41.25 22.48
N PRO A 674 18.82 42.15 23.48
CA PRO A 674 19.48 42.01 24.77
C PRO A 674 18.77 41.00 25.71
N PRO A 675 19.49 40.41 26.68
CA PRO A 675 18.93 39.46 27.66
C PRO A 675 18.20 40.16 28.84
N PRO A 676 17.29 39.45 29.55
CA PRO A 676 16.60 39.97 30.74
C PRO A 676 17.47 39.98 32.01
N ALA A 677 17.06 40.79 32.99
CA ALA A 677 17.77 41.00 34.26
C ALA A 677 17.52 39.91 35.33
N PRO A 678 18.44 39.68 36.28
CA PRO A 678 18.34 38.62 37.29
C PRO A 678 17.42 38.98 38.49
N PRO A 679 16.85 37.97 39.18
CA PRO A 679 16.00 38.16 40.36
C PRO A 679 16.79 38.46 41.66
N ARG A 680 16.09 39.03 42.65
CA ARG A 680 16.64 39.31 44.00
C ARG A 680 16.58 38.08 44.93
N PRO A 681 17.50 37.93 45.89
CA PRO A 681 17.48 36.84 46.86
C PRO A 681 16.40 37.02 47.95
N ILE A 682 15.98 35.89 48.54
CA ILE A 682 14.98 35.79 49.62
C ILE A 682 15.70 35.36 50.92
N ALA A 683 15.26 35.87 52.07
CA ALA A 683 15.85 35.59 53.39
C ALA A 683 15.30 34.29 54.04
N PRO A 684 16.08 33.60 54.90
CA PRO A 684 15.67 32.35 55.54
C PRO A 684 14.75 32.56 56.78
N PRO A 685 13.91 31.57 57.13
CA PRO A 685 13.08 31.59 58.33
C PRO A 685 13.83 31.18 59.62
N ALA A 686 13.27 31.53 60.77
CA ALA A 686 13.79 31.22 62.11
C ALA A 686 13.29 29.85 62.66
N PRO A 687 13.99 29.22 63.61
CA PRO A 687 13.58 27.95 64.22
C PRO A 687 12.44 28.10 65.26
N PRO A 688 11.63 27.05 65.49
CA PRO A 688 10.53 27.05 66.46
C PRO A 688 11.00 26.75 67.91
N PRO A 689 10.16 27.06 68.92
CA PRO A 689 10.31 26.60 70.31
C PRO A 689 9.85 25.15 70.53
#